data_AF-A0AAD9CKE8-F1
#
_entry.id   AF-A0AAD9CKE8-F1
#
_cell.length_a   1.000
_cell.length_b   1.000
_cell.length_c   1.000
_cell.angle_alpha   90.00
_cell.angle_beta   90.00
_cell.angle_gamma   90.00
#
_symmetry.space_group_name_H-M   'P 1'
#
loop_
_entity.id
_entity.type
_entity.pdbx_description
1 polymer ?
#
loop_
_entity_poly.entity_id
_entity_poly.type
_entity_poly.pdbx_seq_one_letter_code
_entity_poly.pdbx_strand_id
1 'polypeptide(L)'
;MKKTTDTLWKTMVLLLGIGFIWCLSLPYFMLSNADQDIISVATINRLGRDGNVGEGTAEEKMKRIIKIVNDLLNIAESSDNLPPPPPLKDCKAEMQLFQFQIESEKGKGKLKDEMIKDLRADKLRLQLAHMEKAPPLMEKKEEMVEKVQPLKPEEKNCPLPPMDNHPECMGKLKWLSQMWESQPCYAGYGVNGSVCSFVIYLSEVEKWCPVLPCRVPLSKKAEAGSDYAVVRENLTDLYPSLEKRSQFRWIEQRIRSMERVWVEAGRSLSAKYNLKDRKAKQILVHPGVVTAESKAKIAEAAFNGGPLGELVQWSDLISTLHILGHHVYLTASLPDLRHYFGVDTGGCPPFHSNPNLIYTDIIGLRQIKSVLKGSWFKYRCIIRVLDTFGTEPDFNHISWANKHKLASPFGRLNMIPLQFYTMFPHTPDNTFLGFVVQNQLMSEQSELFKSNKRQNQALVYGKRAEFWKGKTAYLDVIHKYLEIHGTVNKRKALPNYVKNHGIVKGTDVQALLRQSKVFVGLSFPYEGPAPLEALANGCAFLNPKLNPPQSSLNTKFFKGKPNIREIISQHPYAEAIGEPYVWTVDMNNSIEVERALNAILNQTIEPYLPYEFSCEGMLQRVNVLIEKQDLCSSAVSWPPLRALQVVKAQMSCKTACQKAGLICEPAFFPHLNNANILAKNSVDCQTSEFSASGLVFPAYNSTQHCWFQSDPLLFSCVRSDESLTRVCPCRDFIKDQIALCKDCI
;
A
#
# COMPACT_ATOMS: atom_id res chain seq x y z
N MET A 1 9.90 -27.10 62.75
CA MET A 1 10.30 -27.60 61.42
C MET A 1 9.15 -27.53 60.38
N LYS A 2 8.39 -26.43 60.30
CA LYS A 2 7.30 -26.26 59.31
C LYS A 2 7.52 -25.11 58.32
N LYS A 3 8.66 -24.41 58.40
CA LYS A 3 9.03 -23.27 57.55
C LYS A 3 10.07 -23.59 56.46
N THR A 4 10.67 -24.78 56.47
CA THR A 4 11.71 -25.21 55.51
C THR A 4 11.18 -26.06 54.35
N THR A 5 10.02 -26.70 54.49
CA THR A 5 9.41 -27.55 53.45
C THR A 5 8.67 -26.75 52.38
N ASP A 6 8.11 -25.58 52.72
CA ASP A 6 7.38 -24.73 51.76
C ASP A 6 8.33 -23.96 50.83
N THR A 7 9.55 -23.65 51.28
CA THR A 7 10.60 -23.02 50.48
C THR A 7 11.21 -24.00 49.47
N LEU A 8 11.44 -25.26 49.88
CA LEU A 8 11.96 -26.33 49.03
C LEU A 8 10.98 -26.69 47.90
N TRP A 9 9.68 -26.76 48.21
CA TRP A 9 8.64 -27.02 47.23
C TRP A 9 8.52 -25.89 46.20
N LYS A 10 8.58 -24.62 46.64
CA LYS A 10 8.56 -23.45 45.76
C LYS A 10 9.79 -23.39 44.86
N THR A 11 10.98 -23.74 45.35
CA THR A 11 12.19 -23.85 44.51
C THR A 11 12.11 -25.01 43.51
N MET A 12 11.51 -26.15 43.89
CA MET A 12 11.35 -27.29 42.98
C MET A 12 10.38 -26.97 41.84
N VAL A 13 9.27 -26.30 42.13
CA VAL A 13 8.29 -25.84 41.13
C VAL A 13 8.89 -24.77 40.21
N LEU A 14 9.72 -23.86 40.74
CA LEU A 14 10.42 -22.86 39.93
C LEU A 14 11.45 -23.51 38.99
N LEU A 15 12.21 -24.49 39.47
CA LEU A 15 13.20 -25.23 38.66
C LEU A 15 12.55 -26.12 37.60
N LEU A 16 11.40 -26.74 37.91
CA LEU A 16 10.59 -27.48 36.93
C LEU A 16 9.98 -26.56 35.86
N GLY A 17 9.55 -25.35 36.25
CA GLY A 17 9.08 -24.32 35.31
C GLY A 17 10.19 -23.81 34.38
N ILE A 18 11.40 -23.59 34.90
CA ILE A 18 12.57 -23.20 34.10
C ILE A 18 13.01 -24.33 33.16
N GLY A 19 12.99 -25.58 33.64
CA GLY A 19 13.28 -26.77 32.82
C GLY A 19 12.26 -26.96 31.68
N PHE A 20 10.98 -26.68 31.91
CA PHE A 20 9.93 -26.77 30.90
C PHE A 20 10.09 -25.68 29.82
N ILE A 21 10.47 -24.45 30.21
CA ILE A 21 10.77 -23.37 29.28
C ILE A 21 12.04 -23.65 28.47
N TRP A 22 13.06 -24.26 29.09
CA TRP A 22 14.28 -24.71 28.38
C TRP A 22 13.99 -25.84 27.39
N CYS A 23 13.21 -26.86 27.77
CA CYS A 23 12.84 -27.96 26.87
C CYS A 23 11.98 -27.51 25.66
N LEU A 24 11.17 -26.46 25.80
CA LEU A 24 10.37 -25.90 24.71
C LEU A 24 11.16 -24.95 23.81
N SER A 25 12.24 -24.33 24.30
CA SER A 25 13.04 -23.35 23.56
C SER A 25 14.31 -23.92 22.92
N LEU A 26 14.87 -25.02 23.46
CA LEU A 26 16.06 -25.69 22.91
C LEU A 26 15.90 -26.17 21.44
N PRO A 27 14.74 -26.71 21.00
CA PRO A 27 14.55 -27.09 19.61
C PRO A 27 14.56 -25.88 18.66
N TYR A 28 14.04 -24.74 19.12
CA TYR A 28 14.02 -23.48 18.36
C TYR A 28 15.42 -22.87 18.24
N PHE A 29 16.24 -23.02 19.29
CA PHE A 29 17.63 -22.55 19.32
C PHE A 29 18.57 -23.43 18.47
N MET A 30 18.32 -24.74 18.42
CA MET A 30 19.07 -25.66 17.56
C MET A 30 18.68 -25.56 16.08
N LEU A 31 17.41 -25.24 15.76
CA LEU A 31 16.96 -25.00 14.38
C LEU A 31 17.43 -23.65 13.81
N SER A 32 17.66 -22.62 14.64
CA SER A 32 18.16 -21.33 14.12
C SER A 32 19.66 -21.33 13.80
N ASN A 33 20.43 -22.26 14.36
CA ASN A 33 21.89 -22.34 14.15
C ASN A 33 22.28 -23.37 13.07
N ALA A 34 21.36 -24.19 12.57
CA ALA A 34 21.65 -25.18 11.52
C ALA A 34 21.81 -24.59 10.10
N ASP A 35 21.37 -23.34 9.86
CA ASP A 35 21.48 -22.68 8.55
C ASP A 35 22.71 -21.75 8.42
N GLN A 36 23.54 -21.62 9.46
CA GLN A 36 24.75 -20.77 9.41
C GLN A 36 26.04 -21.50 8.99
N ASP A 37 26.06 -22.84 8.93
CA ASP A 37 27.27 -23.61 8.64
C ASP A 37 27.54 -23.88 7.14
N ILE A 38 26.75 -23.31 6.21
CA ILE A 38 26.94 -23.51 4.76
C ILE A 38 27.73 -22.37 4.08
N ILE A 39 28.05 -21.27 4.79
CA ILE A 39 28.86 -20.17 4.23
C ILE A 39 29.96 -19.73 5.22
N SER A 40 30.89 -20.61 5.55
CA SER A 40 32.22 -20.18 6.03
C SER A 40 33.29 -21.27 5.89
N VAL A 41 33.46 -21.83 4.68
CA VAL A 41 34.69 -22.56 4.33
C VAL A 41 35.57 -21.66 3.46
N ALA A 42 36.07 -20.58 4.05
CA ALA A 42 37.27 -19.91 3.58
C ALA A 42 37.84 -19.04 4.71
N THR A 43 39.08 -19.37 5.10
CA THR A 43 39.96 -18.52 5.91
C THR A 43 39.67 -18.53 7.42
N ILE A 44 40.42 -19.33 8.18
CA ILE A 44 41.47 -18.86 9.10
C ILE A 44 42.14 -20.12 9.71
N ASN A 45 43.31 -20.45 9.16
CA ASN A 45 44.37 -21.09 9.93
C ASN A 45 45.04 -19.98 10.76
N ARG A 46 44.98 -20.06 12.10
CA ARG A 46 46.08 -19.79 13.06
C ARG A 46 45.54 -19.47 14.46
N LEU A 47 46.28 -20.01 15.44
CA LEU A 47 46.24 -19.82 16.91
C LEU A 47 45.26 -20.73 17.65
N GLY A 48 45.81 -21.52 18.58
CA GLY A 48 45.11 -22.61 19.27
C GLY A 48 45.07 -22.51 20.80
N ARG A 49 44.53 -23.61 21.38
CA ARG A 49 44.40 -24.02 22.81
C ARG A 49 43.46 -23.15 23.68
N ASP A 50 42.57 -23.68 24.53
CA ASP A 50 42.32 -25.05 25.03
C ASP A 50 40.85 -25.14 25.52
N GLY A 51 40.23 -26.34 25.46
CA GLY A 51 38.96 -26.64 26.14
C GLY A 51 38.10 -27.74 25.48
N ASN A 52 38.39 -29.00 25.82
CA ASN A 52 37.68 -30.21 25.36
C ASN A 52 36.16 -30.20 25.65
N VAL A 53 35.32 -30.27 24.61
CA VAL A 53 33.94 -30.77 24.66
C VAL A 53 33.75 -31.77 23.52
N GLY A 54 33.43 -33.03 23.84
CA GLY A 54 33.40 -34.14 22.90
C GLY A 54 32.39 -33.96 21.75
N GLU A 55 32.86 -34.24 20.54
CA GLU A 55 32.06 -34.36 19.32
C GLU A 55 31.19 -35.62 19.36
N GLY A 56 29.88 -35.45 19.25
CA GLY A 56 28.89 -36.50 19.07
C GLY A 56 27.69 -35.93 18.34
N THR A 57 27.13 -36.70 17.39
CA THR A 57 26.05 -36.24 16.50
C THR A 57 24.77 -35.91 17.29
N ALA A 58 23.92 -35.04 16.75
CA ALA A 58 22.67 -34.62 17.40
C ALA A 58 21.76 -35.80 17.81
N GLU A 59 21.83 -36.91 17.07
CA GLU A 59 21.09 -38.15 17.35
C GLU A 59 21.56 -38.84 18.64
N GLU A 60 22.87 -38.86 18.92
CA GLU A 60 23.41 -39.45 20.15
C GLU A 60 23.07 -38.61 21.39
N LYS A 61 23.05 -37.28 21.23
CA LYS A 61 22.64 -36.35 22.30
C LYS A 61 21.15 -36.55 22.63
N MET A 62 20.30 -36.75 21.62
CA MET A 62 18.87 -37.03 21.81
C MET A 62 18.62 -38.37 22.52
N LYS A 63 19.36 -39.43 22.15
CA LYS A 63 19.26 -40.75 22.81
C LYS A 63 19.66 -40.69 24.30
N ARG A 64 20.67 -39.89 24.66
CA ARG A 64 21.04 -39.66 26.07
C ARG A 64 19.95 -38.93 26.85
N ILE A 65 19.32 -37.91 26.26
CA ILE A 65 18.24 -37.16 26.90
C ILE A 65 17.01 -38.06 27.13
N ILE A 66 16.64 -38.88 26.14
CA ILE A 66 15.53 -39.84 26.27
C ILE A 66 15.80 -40.85 27.38
N LYS A 67 17.05 -41.33 27.51
CA LYS A 67 17.45 -42.24 28.58
C LYS A 67 17.31 -41.60 29.96
N ILE A 68 17.79 -40.36 30.12
CA ILE A 68 17.68 -39.60 31.39
C ILE A 68 16.22 -39.36 31.78
N VAL A 69 15.36 -39.06 30.81
CA VAL A 69 13.92 -38.85 31.06
C VAL A 69 13.24 -40.15 31.47
N ASN A 70 13.57 -41.29 30.84
CA ASN A 70 13.03 -42.59 31.25
C ASN A 70 13.52 -43.02 32.64
N ASP A 71 14.79 -42.75 32.97
CA ASP A 71 15.34 -43.04 34.29
C ASP A 71 14.66 -42.19 35.38
N LEU A 72 14.31 -40.93 35.08
CA LEU A 72 13.56 -40.05 35.98
C LEU A 72 12.09 -40.46 36.15
N LEU A 73 11.46 -40.98 35.10
CA LEU A 73 10.08 -41.50 35.15
C LEU A 73 9.99 -42.77 35.99
N ASN A 74 10.98 -43.66 35.88
CA ASN A 74 11.05 -44.88 36.69
C ASN A 74 11.27 -44.59 38.18
N ILE A 75 11.93 -43.47 38.53
CA ILE A 75 12.10 -43.02 39.92
C ILE A 75 10.79 -42.45 40.48
N ALA A 76 9.94 -41.85 39.64
CA ALA A 76 8.66 -41.27 40.06
C ALA A 76 7.57 -42.32 40.33
N GLU A 77 7.68 -43.53 39.74
CA GLU A 77 6.73 -44.62 39.94
C GLU A 77 6.92 -45.42 41.25
N SER A 78 8.01 -45.20 42.01
CA SER A 78 8.32 -45.96 43.23
C SER A 78 7.94 -45.25 44.55
N SER A 79 7.06 -44.25 44.51
CA SER A 79 6.72 -43.41 45.68
C SER A 79 5.23 -43.47 46.01
N ASP A 80 4.85 -44.40 46.89
CA ASP A 80 3.46 -44.77 47.25
C ASP A 80 2.65 -43.77 48.13
N ASN A 81 2.96 -42.48 48.16
CA ASN A 81 2.21 -41.53 49.00
C ASN A 81 2.05 -40.15 48.38
N LEU A 82 1.11 -39.95 47.45
CA LEU A 82 0.48 -38.66 47.09
C LEU A 82 -0.82 -38.92 46.27
N PRO A 83 -1.87 -38.09 46.41
CA PRO A 83 -3.18 -38.31 45.76
C PRO A 83 -3.14 -38.04 44.24
N PRO A 84 -4.09 -38.61 43.44
CA PRO A 84 -3.91 -38.76 42.00
C PRO A 84 -4.13 -37.44 41.23
N PRO A 85 -3.31 -37.16 40.18
CA PRO A 85 -3.59 -36.13 39.18
C PRO A 85 -4.59 -36.63 38.10
N PRO A 86 -5.23 -35.72 37.33
CA PRO A 86 -6.27 -36.05 36.33
C PRO A 86 -5.73 -36.89 35.14
N PRO A 87 -6.61 -37.57 34.36
CA PRO A 87 -6.22 -38.71 33.54
C PRO A 87 -5.37 -38.33 32.31
N LEU A 88 -4.16 -38.87 32.25
CA LEU A 88 -3.14 -38.75 31.19
C LEU A 88 -3.42 -39.67 29.98
N LYS A 89 -4.68 -39.75 29.53
CA LYS A 89 -5.02 -40.59 28.35
C LYS A 89 -4.74 -39.93 27.00
N ASP A 90 -4.50 -38.62 26.95
CA ASP A 90 -4.36 -37.87 25.68
C ASP A 90 -2.91 -37.62 25.23
N CYS A 91 -1.91 -37.80 26.08
CA CYS A 91 -0.50 -37.48 25.72
C CYS A 91 0.15 -38.56 24.83
N LYS A 92 -0.25 -39.84 24.98
CA LYS A 92 0.27 -40.95 24.17
C LYS A 92 -0.25 -40.91 22.72
N ALA A 93 -1.47 -40.41 22.53
CA ALA A 93 -2.08 -40.24 21.21
C ALA A 93 -1.46 -39.05 20.45
N GLU A 94 -1.18 -37.93 21.13
CA GLU A 94 -0.50 -36.78 20.53
C GLU A 94 0.95 -37.07 20.13
N MET A 95 1.69 -37.86 20.92
CA MET A 95 3.05 -38.27 20.55
C MET A 95 3.09 -39.22 19.35
N GLN A 96 2.12 -40.13 19.22
CA GLN A 96 1.99 -41.00 18.05
C GLN A 96 1.62 -40.23 16.78
N LEU A 97 0.75 -39.21 16.91
CA LEU A 97 0.41 -38.29 15.81
C LEU A 97 1.63 -37.47 15.37
N PHE A 98 2.48 -37.05 16.31
CA PHE A 98 3.71 -36.31 16.03
C PHE A 98 4.80 -37.19 15.38
N GLN A 99 4.90 -38.45 15.80
CA GLN A 99 5.78 -39.45 15.16
C GLN A 99 5.39 -39.68 13.69
N PHE A 100 4.09 -39.78 13.41
CA PHE A 100 3.54 -39.94 12.06
C PHE A 100 3.77 -38.69 11.19
N GLN A 101 3.69 -37.49 11.77
CA GLN A 101 4.02 -36.23 11.08
C GLN A 101 5.52 -36.12 10.75
N ILE A 102 6.41 -36.59 11.63
CA ILE A 102 7.86 -36.61 11.38
C ILE A 102 8.21 -37.62 10.27
N GLU A 103 7.56 -38.79 10.22
CA GLU A 103 7.76 -39.77 9.16
C GLU A 103 7.20 -39.29 7.81
N SER A 104 6.06 -38.58 7.83
CA SER A 104 5.51 -37.89 6.65
C SER A 104 6.44 -36.80 6.11
N GLU A 105 7.04 -35.99 6.99
CA GLU A 105 8.00 -34.94 6.63
C GLU A 105 9.34 -35.53 6.17
N LYS A 106 9.82 -36.65 6.74
CA LYS A 106 10.97 -37.41 6.23
C LYS A 106 10.73 -37.95 4.81
N GLY A 107 9.50 -38.40 4.52
CA GLY A 107 9.10 -38.83 3.18
C GLY A 107 9.13 -37.70 2.16
N LYS A 108 8.65 -36.50 2.53
CA LYS A 108 8.70 -35.29 1.70
C LYS A 108 10.13 -34.76 1.52
N GLY A 109 10.98 -34.89 2.53
CA GLY A 109 12.41 -34.56 2.46
C GLY A 109 13.16 -35.45 1.48
N LYS A 110 12.95 -36.77 1.55
CA LYS A 110 13.54 -37.73 0.58
C LYS A 110 13.05 -37.48 -0.86
N LEU A 111 11.77 -37.20 -1.07
CA LEU A 111 11.21 -36.85 -2.38
C LEU A 111 11.79 -35.54 -2.93
N LYS A 112 12.07 -34.57 -2.06
CA LYS A 112 12.67 -33.28 -2.43
C LYS A 112 14.16 -33.42 -2.75
N ASP A 113 14.89 -34.26 -2.02
CA ASP A 113 16.30 -34.56 -2.29
C ASP A 113 16.46 -35.40 -3.56
N GLU A 114 15.57 -36.35 -3.83
CA GLU A 114 15.50 -37.08 -5.10
C GLU A 114 15.17 -36.15 -6.28
N MET A 115 14.18 -35.25 -6.14
CA MET A 115 13.89 -34.21 -7.13
C MET A 115 15.09 -33.27 -7.38
N ILE A 116 15.84 -32.90 -6.35
CA ILE A 116 17.03 -32.06 -6.48
C ILE A 116 18.17 -32.84 -7.17
N LYS A 117 18.27 -34.15 -6.92
CA LYS A 117 19.24 -35.02 -7.58
C LYS A 117 18.91 -35.21 -9.06
N ASP A 118 17.63 -35.36 -9.40
CA ASP A 118 17.14 -35.42 -10.78
C ASP A 118 17.30 -34.08 -11.50
N LEU A 119 16.99 -32.95 -10.86
CA LEU A 119 17.23 -31.61 -11.43
C LEU A 119 18.72 -31.32 -11.65
N ARG A 120 19.61 -31.84 -10.80
CA ARG A 120 21.07 -31.73 -10.98
C ARG A 120 21.55 -32.65 -12.11
N ALA A 121 20.98 -33.84 -12.25
CA ALA A 121 21.28 -34.75 -13.36
C ALA A 121 20.78 -34.20 -14.71
N ASP A 122 19.59 -33.58 -14.75
CA ASP A 122 19.05 -32.91 -15.94
C ASP A 122 19.84 -31.65 -16.30
N LYS A 123 20.31 -30.89 -15.30
CA LYS A 123 21.22 -29.76 -15.54
C LYS A 123 22.55 -30.23 -16.12
N LEU A 124 23.10 -31.36 -15.65
CA LEU A 124 24.33 -31.94 -16.18
C LEU A 124 24.12 -32.49 -17.60
N ARG A 125 22.97 -33.10 -17.89
CA ARG A 125 22.56 -33.54 -19.25
C ARG A 125 22.37 -32.36 -20.20
N LEU A 126 21.78 -31.26 -19.75
CA LEU A 126 21.62 -30.03 -20.53
C LEU A 126 22.96 -29.33 -20.79
N GLN A 127 23.90 -29.37 -19.85
CA GLN A 127 25.26 -28.84 -20.03
C GLN A 127 26.09 -29.70 -21.00
N LEU A 128 25.98 -31.04 -20.93
CA LEU A 128 26.62 -31.95 -21.88
C LEU A 128 26.00 -31.82 -23.29
N ALA A 129 24.67 -31.67 -23.40
CA ALA A 129 23.98 -31.43 -24.68
C ALA A 129 24.28 -30.04 -25.29
N HIS A 130 24.72 -29.06 -24.49
CA HIS A 130 25.22 -27.77 -24.97
C HIS A 130 26.69 -27.82 -25.39
N MET A 131 27.49 -28.73 -24.84
CA MET A 131 28.90 -28.91 -25.25
C MET A 131 29.06 -29.78 -26.51
N GLU A 132 28.09 -30.63 -26.84
CA GLU A 132 28.08 -31.44 -28.08
C GLU A 132 27.55 -30.71 -29.34
N LYS A 133 27.12 -29.44 -29.24
CA LYS A 133 26.55 -28.68 -30.39
C LYS A 133 27.37 -27.47 -30.83
N ALA A 134 28.69 -27.54 -30.74
CA ALA A 134 29.59 -26.63 -31.46
C ALA A 134 30.40 -27.42 -32.49
N PRO A 135 30.09 -27.35 -33.81
CA PRO A 135 31.01 -27.86 -34.81
C PRO A 135 32.03 -26.76 -35.22
N PRO A 136 33.31 -27.12 -35.43
CA PRO A 136 34.25 -26.29 -36.14
C PRO A 136 33.98 -26.34 -37.66
N LEU A 137 34.23 -25.23 -38.34
CA LEU A 137 34.21 -25.10 -39.80
C LEU A 137 35.19 -26.08 -40.47
N MET A 138 34.71 -26.95 -41.37
CA MET A 138 35.21 -27.11 -42.77
C MET A 138 34.60 -28.33 -43.51
N GLU A 139 34.19 -28.06 -44.76
CA GLU A 139 34.00 -28.91 -45.96
C GLU A 139 33.13 -30.20 -46.01
N LYS A 140 32.11 -30.09 -46.90
CA LYS A 140 31.64 -31.00 -47.99
C LYS A 140 30.69 -32.20 -47.75
N LYS A 141 29.56 -32.09 -48.51
CA LYS A 141 28.74 -33.08 -49.25
C LYS A 141 27.77 -33.99 -48.47
N GLU A 142 26.45 -33.82 -48.67
CA GLU A 142 25.56 -34.64 -49.55
C GLU A 142 25.51 -36.09 -49.04
N GLU A 143 24.44 -36.70 -48.52
CA GLU A 143 23.04 -36.83 -48.95
C GLU A 143 22.26 -37.55 -47.81
N MET A 144 20.98 -37.22 -47.58
CA MET A 144 19.86 -38.17 -47.37
C MET A 144 18.62 -37.38 -46.95
N VAL A 145 17.87 -36.96 -47.97
CA VAL A 145 16.44 -36.60 -47.92
C VAL A 145 15.66 -37.92 -47.78
N GLU A 146 14.72 -38.07 -46.83
CA GLU A 146 13.25 -38.04 -46.99
C GLU A 146 12.67 -38.59 -45.65
N LYS A 147 11.58 -38.16 -44.98
CA LYS A 147 10.30 -37.55 -45.34
C LYS A 147 9.77 -36.70 -44.17
N VAL A 148 9.55 -35.40 -44.39
CA VAL A 148 8.55 -34.60 -43.67
C VAL A 148 7.89 -33.71 -44.72
N GLN A 149 6.56 -33.77 -44.81
CA GLN A 149 5.79 -32.94 -45.74
C GLN A 149 5.93 -31.45 -45.35
N PRO A 150 6.34 -30.56 -46.28
CA PRO A 150 6.37 -29.12 -46.01
C PRO A 150 4.97 -28.51 -46.08
N LEU A 151 4.72 -27.56 -45.17
CA LEU A 151 3.70 -26.54 -45.34
C LEU A 151 3.86 -25.87 -46.72
N LYS A 152 2.75 -25.69 -47.43
CA LYS A 152 2.74 -25.07 -48.77
C LYS A 152 3.40 -23.68 -48.74
N PRO A 153 4.20 -23.33 -49.76
CA PRO A 153 4.97 -22.09 -49.80
C PRO A 153 4.21 -20.96 -50.49
N GLU A 154 3.92 -19.89 -49.74
CA GLU A 154 3.60 -18.49 -50.12
C GLU A 154 3.10 -17.84 -48.81
N GLU A 155 3.72 -16.87 -48.12
CA GLU A 155 4.53 -15.72 -48.49
C GLU A 155 5.52 -15.30 -47.36
N LYS A 156 6.75 -15.00 -47.77
CA LYS A 156 7.71 -13.97 -47.32
C LYS A 156 7.71 -13.46 -45.85
N ASN A 157 8.77 -13.88 -45.14
CA ASN A 157 9.48 -13.23 -44.03
C ASN A 157 8.84 -12.02 -43.35
N CYS A 158 8.28 -12.23 -42.16
CA CYS A 158 8.18 -11.18 -41.16
C CYS A 158 9.58 -10.94 -40.55
N PRO A 159 10.27 -9.81 -40.78
CA PRO A 159 11.53 -9.53 -40.10
C PRO A 159 11.23 -9.30 -38.61
N LEU A 160 11.58 -10.29 -37.79
CA LEU A 160 11.42 -10.20 -36.33
C LEU A 160 12.39 -9.15 -35.77
N PRO A 161 11.92 -8.15 -34.99
CA PRO A 161 12.80 -7.19 -34.34
C PRO A 161 13.63 -7.85 -33.23
N PRO A 162 14.73 -7.22 -32.78
CA PRO A 162 15.46 -7.68 -31.61
C PRO A 162 14.53 -7.85 -30.41
N MET A 163 14.59 -9.01 -29.75
CA MET A 163 13.64 -9.42 -28.70
C MET A 163 14.05 -8.94 -27.30
N ASP A 164 14.85 -7.88 -27.23
CA ASP A 164 15.36 -7.31 -25.98
C ASP A 164 14.19 -6.85 -25.10
N ASN A 165 14.21 -7.20 -23.81
CA ASN A 165 13.13 -6.99 -22.83
C ASN A 165 11.83 -7.81 -23.06
N HIS A 166 11.82 -8.77 -23.99
CA HIS A 166 10.65 -9.62 -24.31
C HIS A 166 10.97 -11.13 -24.29
N PRO A 167 11.41 -11.71 -23.15
CA PRO A 167 11.94 -13.08 -23.08
C PRO A 167 10.90 -14.17 -23.39
N GLU A 168 9.61 -13.88 -23.20
CA GLU A 168 8.52 -14.82 -23.48
C GLU A 168 7.98 -14.75 -24.92
N CYS A 169 8.42 -13.78 -25.74
CA CYS A 169 7.89 -13.57 -27.09
C CYS A 169 7.99 -14.83 -27.95
N MET A 170 9.17 -15.46 -28.02
CA MET A 170 9.39 -16.63 -28.87
C MET A 170 8.55 -17.84 -28.44
N GLY A 171 8.39 -18.04 -27.13
CA GLY A 171 7.53 -19.10 -26.59
C GLY A 171 6.06 -18.87 -26.95
N LYS A 172 5.58 -17.63 -26.80
CA LYS A 172 4.23 -17.20 -27.16
C LYS A 172 3.96 -17.30 -28.66
N LEU A 173 4.93 -16.93 -29.50
CA LEU A 173 4.85 -17.01 -30.95
C LEU A 173 4.69 -18.46 -31.41
N LYS A 174 5.51 -19.36 -30.85
CA LYS A 174 5.41 -20.79 -31.10
C LYS A 174 4.06 -21.35 -30.65
N TRP A 175 3.61 -20.99 -29.45
CA TRP A 175 2.32 -21.43 -28.94
C TRP A 175 1.15 -20.96 -29.80
N LEU A 176 1.12 -19.67 -30.15
CA LEU A 176 0.04 -19.08 -30.95
C LEU A 176 0.00 -19.69 -32.36
N SER A 177 1.16 -20.00 -32.95
CA SER A 177 1.22 -20.67 -34.26
C SER A 177 0.52 -22.04 -34.29
N GLN A 178 0.40 -22.69 -33.13
CA GLN A 178 -0.25 -24.00 -32.99
C GLN A 178 -1.69 -23.90 -32.47
N MET A 179 -2.01 -22.83 -31.74
CA MET A 179 -3.23 -22.74 -30.93
C MET A 179 -4.17 -21.60 -31.35
N TRP A 180 -3.84 -20.78 -32.35
CA TRP A 180 -4.66 -19.62 -32.72
C TRP A 180 -6.09 -19.98 -33.20
N GLU A 181 -6.32 -21.19 -33.71
CA GLU A 181 -7.66 -21.65 -34.08
C GLU A 181 -8.47 -22.16 -32.88
N SER A 182 -7.84 -22.33 -31.71
CA SER A 182 -8.52 -22.86 -30.52
C SER A 182 -9.66 -21.97 -30.02
N GLN A 183 -9.64 -20.67 -30.36
CA GLN A 183 -10.68 -19.72 -29.97
C GLN A 183 -11.02 -18.76 -31.11
N PRO A 184 -12.31 -18.49 -31.38
CA PRO A 184 -12.74 -17.60 -32.47
C PRO A 184 -12.20 -16.17 -32.36
N CYS A 185 -11.82 -15.77 -31.15
CA CYS A 185 -11.49 -14.40 -30.83
C CYS A 185 -10.13 -13.96 -31.41
N TYR A 186 -9.19 -14.89 -31.66
CA TYR A 186 -7.93 -14.59 -32.35
C TYR A 186 -8.17 -14.11 -33.78
N ALA A 187 -9.10 -14.75 -34.51
CA ALA A 187 -9.52 -14.29 -35.83
C ALA A 187 -10.15 -12.89 -35.77
N GLY A 188 -10.91 -12.60 -34.71
CA GLY A 188 -11.46 -11.26 -34.44
C GLY A 188 -10.40 -10.17 -34.22
N TYR A 189 -9.18 -10.53 -33.82
CA TYR A 189 -8.03 -9.62 -33.73
C TYR A 189 -7.17 -9.57 -35.01
N GLY A 190 -7.63 -10.21 -36.10
CA GLY A 190 -6.91 -10.26 -37.37
C GLY A 190 -5.79 -11.31 -37.42
N VAL A 191 -5.78 -12.28 -36.51
CA VAL A 191 -4.89 -13.46 -36.60
C VAL A 191 -5.41 -14.37 -37.71
N ASN A 192 -4.57 -14.65 -38.70
CA ASN A 192 -4.96 -15.37 -39.92
C ASN A 192 -4.09 -16.58 -40.24
N GLY A 193 -3.29 -17.05 -39.28
CA GLY A 193 -2.37 -18.17 -39.46
C GLY A 193 -0.97 -17.78 -39.94
N SER A 194 -0.75 -16.53 -40.38
CA SER A 194 0.59 -16.06 -40.78
C SER A 194 1.47 -15.68 -39.59
N VAL A 195 2.79 -15.87 -39.72
CA VAL A 195 3.78 -15.46 -38.70
C VAL A 195 3.65 -13.97 -38.38
N CYS A 196 3.47 -13.11 -39.39
CA CYS A 196 3.27 -11.69 -39.14
C CYS A 196 2.00 -11.41 -38.33
N SER A 197 0.88 -12.07 -38.62
CA SER A 197 -0.35 -11.88 -37.83
C SER A 197 -0.16 -12.27 -36.36
N PHE A 198 0.64 -13.32 -36.08
CA PHE A 198 0.99 -13.71 -34.72
C PHE A 198 1.87 -12.67 -34.03
N VAL A 199 2.90 -12.17 -34.70
CA VAL A 199 3.80 -11.15 -34.15
C VAL A 199 3.05 -9.85 -33.89
N ILE A 200 2.18 -9.43 -34.81
CA ILE A 200 1.31 -8.26 -34.67
C ILE A 200 0.40 -8.42 -33.45
N TYR A 201 -0.29 -9.55 -33.34
CA TYR A 201 -1.16 -9.80 -32.19
C TYR A 201 -0.38 -9.82 -30.87
N LEU A 202 0.75 -10.53 -30.83
CA LEU A 202 1.58 -10.63 -29.63
C LEU A 202 2.29 -9.32 -29.29
N SER A 203 2.51 -8.41 -30.24
CA SER A 203 3.14 -7.12 -29.97
C SER A 203 2.15 -6.00 -29.66
N GLU A 204 1.06 -5.91 -30.42
CA GLU A 204 0.11 -4.80 -30.35
C GLU A 204 -1.06 -5.09 -29.39
N VAL A 205 -1.48 -6.35 -29.25
CA VAL A 205 -2.59 -6.75 -28.38
C VAL A 205 -2.06 -7.24 -27.03
N GLU A 206 -1.29 -8.32 -27.02
CA GLU A 206 -0.80 -8.90 -25.76
C GLU A 206 0.49 -8.26 -25.23
N LYS A 207 1.25 -7.55 -26.07
CA LYS A 207 2.55 -6.91 -25.76
C LYS A 207 3.64 -7.87 -25.24
N TRP A 208 3.56 -9.15 -25.59
CA TRP A 208 4.61 -10.13 -25.37
C TRP A 208 5.79 -9.94 -26.32
N CYS A 209 5.57 -9.38 -27.50
CA CYS A 209 6.60 -9.17 -28.52
C CYS A 209 6.85 -7.68 -28.81
N PRO A 210 8.04 -7.32 -29.31
CA PRO A 210 8.32 -5.98 -29.83
C PRO A 210 7.47 -5.64 -31.06
N VAL A 211 7.05 -4.37 -31.16
CA VAL A 211 6.28 -3.87 -32.31
C VAL A 211 7.18 -3.84 -33.55
N LEU A 212 6.63 -4.26 -34.69
CA LEU A 212 7.37 -4.29 -35.96
C LEU A 212 7.79 -2.87 -36.39
N PRO A 213 9.04 -2.65 -36.84
CA PRO A 213 9.54 -1.31 -37.21
C PRO A 213 8.74 -0.60 -38.31
N CYS A 214 8.12 -1.37 -39.22
CA CYS A 214 7.28 -0.83 -40.30
C CYS A 214 5.86 -0.44 -39.84
N ARG A 215 5.52 -0.74 -38.59
CA ARG A 215 4.24 -0.38 -37.98
C ARG A 215 4.44 0.80 -37.05
N VAL A 216 4.17 1.99 -37.57
CA VAL A 216 3.89 3.17 -36.75
C VAL A 216 2.79 2.79 -35.77
N PRO A 217 2.86 3.13 -34.47
CA PRO A 217 1.80 2.79 -33.53
C PRO A 217 0.47 3.31 -34.09
N LEU A 218 -0.36 2.39 -34.58
CA LEU A 218 -1.70 2.68 -35.02
C LEU A 218 -2.45 3.12 -33.76
N SER A 219 -2.53 4.44 -33.56
CA SER A 219 -3.65 5.05 -32.87
C SER A 219 -4.89 4.46 -33.53
N LYS A 220 -5.54 3.51 -32.85
CA LYS A 220 -6.68 2.77 -33.36
C LYS A 220 -7.64 3.77 -34.01
N LYS A 221 -7.95 3.58 -35.29
CA LYS A 221 -9.26 4.00 -35.82
C LYS A 221 -10.28 3.08 -35.15
N ALA A 222 -10.69 3.45 -33.93
CA ALA A 222 -11.84 2.86 -33.27
C ALA A 222 -13.10 3.50 -33.88
N GLU A 223 -14.14 2.69 -34.03
CA GLU A 223 -15.45 3.11 -34.51
C GLU A 223 -15.96 4.32 -33.72
N ALA A 224 -16.73 5.17 -34.40
CA ALA A 224 -17.22 6.47 -33.93
C ALA A 224 -18.10 6.40 -32.67
N GLY A 225 -17.47 6.27 -31.51
CA GLY A 225 -17.90 6.81 -30.22
C GLY A 225 -16.77 7.72 -29.75
N SER A 226 -17.06 8.96 -29.33
CA SER A 226 -16.01 9.99 -29.21
C SER A 226 -14.82 9.52 -28.36
N ASP A 227 -13.62 9.46 -28.97
CA ASP A 227 -12.34 9.17 -28.30
C ASP A 227 -12.00 10.18 -27.16
N TYR A 228 -12.81 11.24 -27.02
CA TYR A 228 -12.66 12.31 -26.06
C TYR A 228 -13.46 12.06 -24.78
N ALA A 229 -12.86 12.38 -23.64
CA ALA A 229 -13.52 12.37 -22.35
C ALA A 229 -14.40 13.62 -22.22
N VAL A 230 -15.71 13.43 -22.14
CA VAL A 230 -16.68 14.53 -21.92
C VAL A 230 -17.17 14.49 -20.48
N VAL A 231 -17.25 15.66 -19.84
CA VAL A 231 -17.79 15.77 -18.48
C VAL A 231 -19.24 15.26 -18.47
N ARG A 232 -19.54 14.29 -17.62
CA ARG A 232 -20.86 13.65 -17.56
C ARG A 232 -21.82 14.47 -16.72
N GLU A 233 -23.07 14.48 -17.17
CA GLU A 233 -24.18 15.23 -16.58
C GLU A 233 -25.03 14.42 -15.58
N ASN A 234 -24.66 13.16 -15.36
CA ASN A 234 -25.29 12.23 -14.42
C ASN A 234 -24.35 11.07 -14.05
N LEU A 235 -24.75 10.27 -13.07
CA LEU A 235 -24.05 9.04 -12.65
C LEU A 235 -24.82 7.77 -13.04
N THR A 236 -25.87 7.87 -13.87
CA THR A 236 -26.80 6.75 -14.12
C THR A 236 -26.12 5.53 -14.74
N ASP A 237 -25.17 5.74 -15.65
CA ASP A 237 -24.46 4.66 -16.34
C ASP A 237 -23.52 3.87 -15.41
N LEU A 238 -23.18 4.43 -14.24
CA LEU A 238 -22.34 3.79 -13.24
C LEU A 238 -23.12 2.78 -12.38
N TYR A 239 -24.40 3.05 -12.11
CA TYR A 239 -25.21 2.28 -11.17
C TYR A 239 -25.33 0.79 -11.48
N PRO A 240 -25.57 0.35 -12.74
CA PRO A 240 -25.65 -1.07 -13.05
C PRO A 240 -24.39 -1.87 -12.65
N SER A 241 -23.21 -1.25 -12.80
CA SER A 241 -21.93 -1.89 -12.43
C SER A 241 -21.73 -2.01 -10.92
N LEU A 242 -22.28 -1.06 -10.16
CA LEU A 242 -22.26 -1.04 -8.70
C LEU A 242 -23.29 -2.04 -8.12
N GLU A 243 -24.54 -1.99 -8.59
CA GLU A 243 -25.65 -2.83 -8.11
C GLU A 243 -25.41 -4.32 -8.32
N LYS A 244 -24.71 -4.69 -9.40
CA LYS A 244 -24.31 -6.07 -9.69
C LYS A 244 -23.48 -6.71 -8.57
N ARG A 245 -22.87 -5.92 -7.68
CA ARG A 245 -21.90 -6.37 -6.69
C ARG A 245 -22.29 -5.92 -5.29
N SER A 246 -22.65 -6.86 -4.43
CA SER A 246 -23.07 -6.57 -3.05
C SER A 246 -21.99 -5.86 -2.23
N GLN A 247 -20.71 -6.07 -2.55
CA GLN A 247 -19.56 -5.41 -1.92
C GLN A 247 -19.59 -3.88 -2.09
N PHE A 248 -20.22 -3.37 -3.16
CA PHE A 248 -20.29 -1.94 -3.46
C PHE A 248 -21.54 -1.25 -2.93
N ARG A 249 -22.43 -1.95 -2.21
CA ARG A 249 -23.70 -1.37 -1.71
C ARG A 249 -23.51 -0.05 -0.94
N TRP A 250 -22.53 0.01 -0.02
CA TRP A 250 -22.27 1.24 0.74
C TRP A 250 -21.73 2.38 -0.15
N ILE A 251 -20.82 2.02 -1.07
CA ILE A 251 -20.24 2.95 -2.04
C ILE A 251 -21.35 3.54 -2.92
N GLU A 252 -22.22 2.69 -3.46
CA GLU A 252 -23.36 3.09 -4.28
C GLU A 252 -24.27 4.08 -3.54
N GLN A 253 -24.65 3.79 -2.29
CA GLN A 253 -25.50 4.67 -1.49
C GLN A 253 -24.89 6.05 -1.30
N ARG A 254 -23.57 6.11 -1.03
CA ARG A 254 -22.86 7.38 -0.91
C ARG A 254 -22.85 8.15 -2.23
N ILE A 255 -22.50 7.50 -3.34
CA ILE A 255 -22.46 8.11 -4.68
C ILE A 255 -23.84 8.72 -5.02
N ARG A 256 -24.92 7.95 -4.85
CA ARG A 256 -26.29 8.43 -5.06
C ARG A 256 -26.63 9.65 -4.19
N SER A 257 -26.22 9.64 -2.92
CA SER A 257 -26.49 10.75 -2.00
C SER A 257 -25.79 12.06 -2.36
N MET A 258 -24.77 12.01 -3.23
CA MET A 258 -23.95 13.16 -3.63
C MET A 258 -24.03 13.47 -5.13
N GLU A 259 -24.89 12.78 -5.90
CA GLU A 259 -24.94 12.89 -7.36
C GLU A 259 -25.09 14.33 -7.86
N ARG A 260 -26.05 15.08 -7.31
CA ARG A 260 -26.28 16.49 -7.69
C ARG A 260 -25.02 17.35 -7.48
N VAL A 261 -24.34 17.19 -6.36
CA VAL A 261 -23.14 17.99 -6.01
C VAL A 261 -21.96 17.62 -6.91
N TRP A 262 -21.81 16.35 -7.26
CA TRP A 262 -20.77 15.89 -8.20
C TRP A 262 -20.98 16.45 -9.61
N VAL A 263 -22.22 16.41 -10.11
CA VAL A 263 -22.57 16.94 -11.43
C VAL A 263 -22.37 18.45 -11.49
N GLU A 264 -22.85 19.19 -10.49
CA GLU A 264 -22.66 20.64 -10.40
C GLU A 264 -21.17 21.02 -10.34
N ALA A 265 -20.36 20.28 -9.58
CA ALA A 265 -18.92 20.48 -9.53
C ALA A 265 -18.23 20.16 -10.87
N GLY A 266 -18.69 19.13 -11.59
CA GLY A 266 -18.21 18.81 -12.93
C GLY A 266 -18.46 19.94 -13.92
N ARG A 267 -19.69 20.48 -13.95
CA ARG A 267 -20.06 21.64 -14.76
C ARG A 267 -19.21 22.86 -14.43
N SER A 268 -19.07 23.17 -13.13
CA SER A 268 -18.28 24.30 -12.65
C SER A 268 -16.81 24.17 -13.06
N LEU A 269 -16.21 22.99 -12.92
CA LEU A 269 -14.83 22.76 -13.36
C LEU A 269 -14.69 22.92 -14.87
N SER A 270 -15.62 22.39 -15.65
CA SER A 270 -15.62 22.52 -17.12
C SER A 270 -15.82 23.96 -17.60
N ALA A 271 -16.45 24.81 -16.79
CA ALA A 271 -16.57 26.23 -17.08
C ALA A 271 -15.29 27.01 -16.76
N LYS A 272 -14.49 26.55 -15.79
CA LYS A 272 -13.25 27.20 -15.35
C LYS A 272 -12.01 26.78 -16.15
N TYR A 273 -11.96 25.54 -16.64
CA TYR A 273 -10.77 24.96 -17.29
C TYR A 273 -11.11 24.29 -18.62
N ASN A 274 -10.15 24.24 -19.55
CA ASN A 274 -10.33 23.51 -20.81
C ASN A 274 -10.25 21.99 -20.57
N LEU A 275 -11.40 21.33 -20.60
CA LEU A 275 -11.52 19.88 -20.44
C LEU A 275 -11.86 19.14 -21.76
N LYS A 276 -11.80 19.80 -22.92
CA LYS A 276 -12.32 19.29 -24.20
C LYS A 276 -11.38 18.30 -24.91
N ASP A 277 -10.07 18.50 -24.82
CA ASP A 277 -9.08 17.75 -25.62
C ASP A 277 -8.54 16.49 -24.92
N ARG A 278 -9.17 16.07 -23.81
CA ARG A 278 -8.75 14.91 -23.02
C ARG A 278 -9.21 13.63 -23.68
N LYS A 279 -8.35 12.61 -23.68
CA LYS A 279 -8.73 11.28 -24.22
C LYS A 279 -9.49 10.46 -23.17
N ALA A 280 -10.59 9.84 -23.58
CA ALA A 280 -11.29 8.88 -22.74
C ALA A 280 -10.37 7.69 -22.45
N LYS A 281 -10.20 7.35 -21.18
CA LYS A 281 -9.34 6.25 -20.71
C LYS A 281 -10.22 5.09 -20.26
N GLN A 282 -9.77 3.88 -20.56
CA GLN A 282 -10.28 2.64 -19.99
C GLN A 282 -9.61 2.43 -18.63
N ILE A 283 -10.35 2.54 -17.53
CA ILE A 283 -9.81 2.56 -16.18
C ILE A 283 -10.38 1.40 -15.38
N LEU A 284 -9.51 0.49 -14.93
CA LEU A 284 -9.87 -0.57 -14.00
C LEU A 284 -9.80 -0.05 -12.56
N VAL A 285 -10.84 -0.31 -11.78
CA VAL A 285 -10.90 -0.02 -10.35
C VAL A 285 -11.13 -1.33 -9.61
N HIS A 286 -10.14 -1.72 -8.79
CA HIS A 286 -10.15 -2.96 -8.05
C HIS A 286 -9.82 -2.74 -6.55
N PRO A 287 -10.83 -2.50 -5.71
CA PRO A 287 -10.64 -2.39 -4.27
C PRO A 287 -10.44 -3.78 -3.63
N GLY A 288 -9.19 -4.18 -3.41
CA GLY A 288 -8.86 -5.46 -2.80
C GLY A 288 -9.44 -5.63 -1.40
N VAL A 289 -9.61 -4.53 -0.65
CA VAL A 289 -10.16 -4.53 0.71
C VAL A 289 -11.64 -4.94 0.78
N VAL A 290 -12.41 -4.78 -0.31
CA VAL A 290 -13.84 -5.15 -0.32
C VAL A 290 -14.06 -6.60 -0.76
N THR A 291 -13.04 -7.28 -1.26
CA THR A 291 -13.18 -8.65 -1.75
C THR A 291 -13.32 -9.63 -0.57
N ALA A 292 -14.03 -10.75 -0.80
CA ALA A 292 -14.20 -11.78 0.23
C ALA A 292 -12.86 -12.43 0.63
N GLU A 293 -11.96 -12.58 -0.34
CA GLU A 293 -10.64 -13.19 -0.19
C GLU A 293 -9.70 -12.37 0.71
N SER A 294 -9.95 -11.07 0.85
CA SER A 294 -9.20 -10.20 1.76
C SER A 294 -9.39 -10.54 3.24
N LYS A 295 -10.53 -11.18 3.58
CA LYS A 295 -11.00 -11.41 4.96
C LYS A 295 -11.11 -10.13 5.81
N ALA A 296 -11.04 -8.94 5.20
CA ALA A 296 -11.10 -7.66 5.91
C ALA A 296 -12.51 -7.31 6.41
N LYS A 297 -13.56 -7.84 5.74
CA LYS A 297 -14.98 -7.64 6.07
C LYS A 297 -15.41 -6.16 6.20
N ILE A 298 -14.71 -5.25 5.52
CA ILE A 298 -14.99 -3.81 5.62
C ILE A 298 -16.38 -3.45 5.07
N ALA A 299 -16.78 -4.08 3.96
CA ALA A 299 -18.09 -3.86 3.33
C ALA A 299 -19.25 -4.29 4.24
N GLU A 300 -19.11 -5.42 4.95
CA GLU A 300 -20.09 -5.89 5.94
C GLU A 300 -20.15 -4.98 7.17
N ALA A 301 -18.99 -4.52 7.66
CA ALA A 301 -18.89 -3.70 8.85
C ALA A 301 -19.38 -2.24 8.64
N ALA A 302 -19.47 -1.78 7.39
CA ALA A 302 -19.81 -0.41 7.04
C ALA A 302 -21.14 0.07 7.64
N PHE A 303 -22.13 -0.82 7.76
CA PHE A 303 -23.47 -0.49 8.26
C PHE A 303 -23.59 -0.53 9.79
N ASN A 304 -22.54 -1.02 10.47
CA ASN A 304 -22.52 -1.33 11.91
C ASN A 304 -21.44 -0.57 12.68
N GLY A 305 -20.97 0.56 12.14
CA GLY A 305 -19.96 1.41 12.79
C GLY A 305 -18.52 0.95 12.60
N GLY A 306 -18.26 0.14 11.57
CA GLY A 306 -16.91 -0.20 11.12
C GLY A 306 -16.15 0.98 10.50
N PRO A 307 -14.88 0.75 10.08
CA PRO A 307 -14.10 1.78 9.38
C PRO A 307 -14.73 2.10 8.02
N LEU A 308 -14.84 3.39 7.71
CA LEU A 308 -15.48 3.90 6.50
C LEU A 308 -14.54 4.75 5.62
N GLY A 309 -13.37 5.14 6.13
CA GLY A 309 -12.48 6.09 5.44
C GLY A 309 -12.07 5.60 4.06
N GLU A 310 -11.66 4.33 3.95
CA GLU A 310 -11.28 3.71 2.68
C GLU A 310 -12.47 3.63 1.71
N LEU A 311 -13.68 3.34 2.19
CA LEU A 311 -14.88 3.28 1.35
C LEU A 311 -15.30 4.65 0.84
N VAL A 312 -15.13 5.69 1.67
CA VAL A 312 -15.31 7.10 1.27
C VAL A 312 -14.37 7.43 0.11
N GLN A 313 -13.06 7.20 0.28
CA GLN A 313 -12.08 7.47 -0.76
C GLN A 313 -12.35 6.70 -2.06
N TRP A 314 -12.73 5.41 -1.97
CA TRP A 314 -13.11 4.62 -3.14
C TRP A 314 -14.35 5.18 -3.86
N SER A 315 -15.39 5.57 -3.11
CA SER A 315 -16.61 6.12 -3.69
C SER A 315 -16.37 7.44 -4.42
N ASP A 316 -15.52 8.29 -3.85
CA ASP A 316 -15.25 9.62 -4.40
C ASP A 316 -14.33 9.53 -5.62
N LEU A 317 -13.37 8.59 -5.61
CA LEU A 317 -12.56 8.27 -6.79
C LEU A 317 -13.42 7.76 -7.94
N ILE A 318 -14.30 6.77 -7.68
CA ILE A 318 -15.18 6.22 -8.72
C ILE A 318 -16.07 7.33 -9.32
N SER A 319 -16.66 8.18 -8.46
CA SER A 319 -17.49 9.32 -8.90
C SER A 319 -16.68 10.29 -9.77
N THR A 320 -15.46 10.61 -9.34
CA THR A 320 -14.56 11.52 -10.05
C THR A 320 -14.20 10.99 -11.43
N LEU A 321 -13.78 9.72 -11.53
CA LEU A 321 -13.44 9.08 -12.81
C LEU A 321 -14.63 9.06 -13.77
N HIS A 322 -15.83 8.81 -13.23
CA HIS A 322 -17.06 8.81 -14.01
C HIS A 322 -17.42 10.22 -14.50
N ILE A 323 -17.47 11.21 -13.63
CA ILE A 323 -17.82 12.59 -14.00
C ILE A 323 -16.83 13.17 -15.01
N LEU A 324 -15.53 12.84 -14.92
CA LEU A 324 -14.53 13.29 -15.89
C LEU A 324 -14.66 12.67 -17.28
N GLY A 325 -15.55 11.69 -17.47
CA GLY A 325 -15.84 11.09 -18.78
C GLY A 325 -15.04 9.85 -19.13
N HIS A 326 -14.37 9.20 -18.18
CA HIS A 326 -13.60 7.98 -18.44
C HIS A 326 -14.48 6.72 -18.38
N HIS A 327 -14.03 5.63 -19.00
CA HIS A 327 -14.72 4.35 -18.96
C HIS A 327 -14.24 3.56 -17.74
N VAL A 328 -15.11 3.43 -16.73
CA VAL A 328 -14.76 2.84 -15.43
C VAL A 328 -15.22 1.38 -15.37
N TYR A 329 -14.29 0.46 -15.14
CA TYR A 329 -14.56 -0.96 -14.95
C TYR A 329 -14.33 -1.35 -13.49
N LEU A 330 -15.37 -1.85 -12.83
CA LEU A 330 -15.31 -2.22 -11.42
C LEU A 330 -15.14 -3.73 -11.25
N THR A 331 -14.20 -4.16 -10.41
CA THR A 331 -14.03 -5.56 -10.01
C THR A 331 -13.94 -5.66 -8.48
N ALA A 332 -14.58 -6.68 -7.90
CA ALA A 332 -14.67 -6.85 -6.45
C ALA A 332 -14.35 -8.28 -5.97
N SER A 333 -13.73 -9.10 -6.81
CA SER A 333 -13.39 -10.50 -6.52
C SER A 333 -12.22 -10.98 -7.40
N LEU A 334 -11.59 -12.11 -7.03
CA LEU A 334 -10.59 -12.74 -7.89
C LEU A 334 -11.18 -13.24 -9.23
N PRO A 335 -12.37 -13.87 -9.28
CA PRO A 335 -13.03 -14.20 -10.55
C PRO A 335 -13.27 -12.99 -11.44
N ASP A 336 -13.73 -11.85 -10.88
CA ASP A 336 -13.93 -10.62 -11.66
C ASP A 336 -12.62 -10.17 -12.31
N LEU A 337 -11.51 -10.20 -11.57
CA LEU A 337 -10.18 -9.85 -12.08
C LEU A 337 -9.72 -10.80 -13.19
N ARG A 338 -9.86 -12.11 -12.99
CA ARG A 338 -9.45 -13.11 -13.99
C ARG A 338 -10.26 -12.97 -15.26
N HIS A 339 -11.56 -12.74 -15.14
CA HIS A 339 -12.43 -12.46 -16.28
C HIS A 339 -12.02 -11.18 -17.03
N TYR A 340 -11.78 -10.08 -16.30
CA TYR A 340 -11.36 -8.81 -16.89
C TYR A 340 -10.06 -8.95 -17.69
N PHE A 341 -9.07 -9.66 -17.14
CA PHE A 341 -7.78 -9.88 -17.79
C PHE A 341 -7.78 -11.06 -18.78
N GLY A 342 -8.89 -11.77 -18.98
CA GLY A 342 -8.96 -12.93 -19.89
C GLY A 342 -8.13 -14.14 -19.43
N VAL A 343 -7.87 -14.29 -18.12
CA VAL A 343 -7.03 -15.37 -17.58
C VAL A 343 -7.77 -16.71 -17.52
N ASP A 344 -9.09 -16.68 -17.28
CA ASP A 344 -9.91 -17.91 -17.11
C ASP A 344 -10.14 -18.69 -18.41
N THR A 345 -9.99 -18.05 -19.57
CA THR A 345 -10.30 -18.68 -20.86
C THR A 345 -9.08 -19.33 -21.52
N GLY A 346 -7.85 -19.16 -21.01
CA GLY A 346 -6.64 -19.54 -21.75
C GLY A 346 -6.59 -18.93 -23.17
N GLY A 347 -7.32 -17.84 -23.36
CA GLY A 347 -7.78 -17.31 -24.63
C GLY A 347 -7.35 -15.89 -24.87
N CYS A 348 -7.65 -15.37 -26.07
CA CYS A 348 -7.34 -13.99 -26.36
C CYS A 348 -8.11 -13.07 -25.39
N PRO A 349 -7.48 -11.98 -24.92
CA PRO A 349 -8.08 -11.17 -23.89
C PRO A 349 -9.27 -10.38 -24.50
N PRO A 350 -10.38 -10.12 -23.77
CA PRO A 350 -11.56 -9.43 -24.31
C PRO A 350 -11.19 -8.10 -25.00
N PHE A 351 -11.97 -7.61 -25.98
CA PHE A 351 -11.68 -6.33 -26.69
C PHE A 351 -11.47 -5.12 -25.74
N HIS A 352 -11.94 -5.19 -24.50
CA HIS A 352 -11.84 -4.18 -23.44
C HIS A 352 -10.75 -4.44 -22.37
N SER A 353 -9.86 -5.42 -22.58
CA SER A 353 -8.94 -5.99 -21.58
C SER A 353 -7.63 -5.24 -21.34
N ASN A 354 -7.41 -4.10 -22.00
CA ASN A 354 -6.15 -3.37 -21.91
C ASN A 354 -6.37 -1.99 -21.23
N PRO A 355 -6.33 -1.94 -19.89
CA PRO A 355 -6.56 -0.70 -19.16
C PRO A 355 -5.47 0.33 -19.47
N ASN A 356 -5.86 1.61 -19.56
CA ASN A 356 -4.94 2.74 -19.58
C ASN A 356 -4.44 3.09 -18.17
N LEU A 357 -5.27 2.88 -17.15
CA LEU A 357 -4.95 3.08 -15.74
C LEU A 357 -5.62 2.00 -14.88
N ILE A 358 -4.97 1.66 -13.76
CA ILE A 358 -5.51 0.73 -12.77
C ILE A 358 -5.44 1.39 -11.40
N TYR A 359 -6.58 1.61 -10.75
CA TYR A 359 -6.62 1.97 -9.34
C TYR A 359 -6.90 0.73 -8.49
N THR A 360 -6.05 0.49 -7.50
CA THR A 360 -6.20 -0.62 -6.55
C THR A 360 -5.68 -0.23 -5.17
N ASP A 361 -5.81 -1.09 -4.17
CA ASP A 361 -5.14 -0.93 -2.87
C ASP A 361 -4.00 -1.95 -2.71
N ILE A 362 -3.29 -1.95 -1.59
CA ILE A 362 -2.16 -2.89 -1.37
C ILE A 362 -2.62 -4.36 -1.44
N ILE A 363 -3.83 -4.67 -0.98
CA ILE A 363 -4.39 -6.03 -1.03
C ILE A 363 -4.68 -6.40 -2.48
N GLY A 364 -5.35 -5.52 -3.21
CA GLY A 364 -5.73 -5.69 -4.60
C GLY A 364 -4.51 -5.75 -5.52
N LEU A 365 -3.43 -5.01 -5.22
CA LEU A 365 -2.15 -5.15 -5.93
C LEU A 365 -1.59 -6.58 -5.81
N ARG A 366 -1.67 -7.19 -4.63
CA ARG A 366 -1.24 -8.59 -4.45
C ARG A 366 -2.14 -9.56 -5.21
N GLN A 367 -3.44 -9.31 -5.21
CA GLN A 367 -4.42 -10.10 -5.97
C GLN A 367 -4.15 -10.00 -7.48
N ILE A 368 -3.92 -8.80 -8.01
CA ILE A 368 -3.54 -8.56 -9.41
C ILE A 368 -2.22 -9.27 -9.75
N LYS A 369 -1.19 -9.13 -8.91
CA LYS A 369 0.09 -9.86 -9.09
C LYS A 369 -0.12 -11.37 -9.09
N SER A 370 -1.00 -11.89 -8.23
CA SER A 370 -1.32 -13.31 -8.16
C SER A 370 -2.08 -13.82 -9.39
N VAL A 371 -3.04 -13.04 -9.89
CA VAL A 371 -3.85 -13.36 -11.09
C VAL A 371 -2.99 -13.32 -12.35
N LEU A 372 -2.20 -12.25 -12.53
CA LEU A 372 -1.42 -12.03 -13.74
C LEU A 372 -0.08 -12.78 -13.77
N LYS A 373 0.40 -13.24 -12.61
CA LYS A 373 1.73 -13.86 -12.43
C LYS A 373 2.80 -12.98 -13.10
N GLY A 374 3.73 -13.54 -13.88
CA GLY A 374 4.80 -12.79 -14.55
C GLY A 374 4.32 -11.62 -15.41
N SER A 375 3.11 -11.70 -15.98
CA SER A 375 2.55 -10.66 -16.85
C SER A 375 2.22 -9.34 -16.12
N TRP A 376 2.22 -9.31 -14.78
CA TRP A 376 1.86 -8.11 -14.02
C TRP A 376 2.78 -6.92 -14.31
N PHE A 377 4.06 -7.17 -14.64
CA PHE A 377 5.05 -6.14 -14.89
C PHE A 377 4.65 -5.21 -16.04
N LYS A 378 3.91 -5.71 -17.04
CA LYS A 378 3.34 -4.92 -18.15
C LYS A 378 2.46 -3.76 -17.65
N TYR A 379 1.81 -3.95 -16.51
CA TYR A 379 0.88 -2.97 -15.95
C TYR A 379 1.50 -2.15 -14.81
N ARG A 380 2.74 -2.44 -14.40
CA ARG A 380 3.37 -1.83 -13.22
C ARG A 380 3.27 -0.31 -13.23
N CYS A 381 3.56 0.35 -14.35
CA CYS A 381 3.61 1.81 -14.44
C CYS A 381 2.23 2.50 -14.48
N ILE A 382 1.15 1.80 -14.86
CA ILE A 382 -0.21 2.35 -14.94
C ILE A 382 -1.03 2.13 -13.66
N ILE A 383 -0.47 1.40 -12.68
CA ILE A 383 -1.11 1.15 -11.40
C ILE A 383 -0.99 2.39 -10.49
N ARG A 384 -2.06 2.72 -9.78
CA ARG A 384 -2.13 3.68 -8.68
C ARG A 384 -2.68 2.94 -7.46
N VAL A 385 -1.95 2.98 -6.35
CA VAL A 385 -2.19 2.15 -5.16
C VAL A 385 -2.69 3.04 -4.02
N LEU A 386 -3.97 2.95 -3.69
CA LEU A 386 -4.54 3.63 -2.53
C LEU A 386 -3.93 3.05 -1.24
N ASP A 387 -3.26 3.91 -0.50
CA ASP A 387 -2.55 3.62 0.74
C ASP A 387 -2.73 4.78 1.72
N THR A 388 -3.75 4.67 2.57
CA THR A 388 -4.21 5.72 3.49
C THR A 388 -3.09 6.43 4.23
N PHE A 389 -2.12 5.67 4.78
CA PHE A 389 -1.06 6.20 5.64
C PHE A 389 0.28 6.43 4.93
N GLY A 390 0.37 6.05 3.66
CA GLY A 390 1.56 6.20 2.82
C GLY A 390 2.64 5.16 3.07
N THR A 391 3.50 5.03 2.07
CA THR A 391 4.63 4.10 2.03
C THR A 391 5.91 4.87 1.74
N GLU A 392 6.87 4.83 2.66
CA GLU A 392 8.16 5.49 2.50
C GLU A 392 9.14 4.63 1.65
N PRO A 393 10.10 5.25 0.92
CA PRO A 393 10.96 4.54 -0.04
C PRO A 393 11.73 3.34 0.52
N ASP A 394 12.22 3.43 1.76
CA ASP A 394 12.97 2.36 2.42
C ASP A 394 12.14 1.14 2.80
N PHE A 395 10.85 1.33 3.09
CA PHE A 395 9.90 0.23 3.28
C PHE A 395 9.40 -0.33 1.95
N ASN A 396 9.39 0.46 0.88
CA ASN A 396 8.99 0.03 -0.46
C ASN A 396 10.05 -0.84 -1.15
N HIS A 397 11.32 -0.43 -1.08
CA HIS A 397 12.42 -1.08 -1.77
C HIS A 397 12.76 -2.43 -1.12
N ILE A 398 12.67 -3.53 -1.90
CA ILE A 398 12.78 -4.90 -1.36
C ILE A 398 14.15 -5.17 -0.71
N SER A 399 15.25 -4.96 -1.45
CA SER A 399 16.59 -5.29 -0.95
C SER A 399 17.00 -4.41 0.24
N TRP A 400 16.72 -3.10 0.17
CA TRP A 400 16.92 -2.16 1.27
C TRP A 400 16.13 -2.57 2.53
N ALA A 401 14.83 -2.84 2.40
CA ALA A 401 14.00 -3.24 3.52
C ALA A 401 14.49 -4.53 4.18
N ASN A 402 14.92 -5.52 3.38
CA ASN A 402 15.48 -6.77 3.90
C ASN A 402 16.81 -6.53 4.63
N LYS A 403 17.73 -5.77 4.02
CA LYS A 403 19.04 -5.43 4.60
C LYS A 403 18.90 -4.71 5.94
N HIS A 404 17.96 -3.79 6.04
CA HIS A 404 17.72 -2.99 7.24
C HIS A 404 16.63 -3.57 8.16
N LYS A 405 16.20 -4.81 7.92
CA LYS A 405 15.21 -5.53 8.74
C LYS A 405 13.88 -4.77 8.94
N LEU A 406 13.46 -4.02 7.92
CA LEU A 406 12.19 -3.29 7.90
C LEU A 406 11.04 -4.28 7.62
N ALA A 407 10.52 -4.87 8.69
CA ALA A 407 9.39 -5.79 8.66
C ALA A 407 8.06 -5.05 8.51
N SER A 408 7.41 -5.19 7.36
CA SER A 408 6.07 -4.66 7.12
C SER A 408 5.26 -5.64 6.26
N PRO A 409 4.05 -6.04 6.68
CA PRO A 409 3.13 -6.80 5.83
C PRO A 409 2.46 -5.92 4.76
N PHE A 410 2.85 -4.65 4.60
CA PHE A 410 2.30 -3.71 3.61
C PHE A 410 3.36 -3.17 2.65
N GLY A 411 4.64 -3.16 3.06
CA GLY A 411 5.77 -2.73 2.22
C GLY A 411 6.29 -3.79 1.23
N ARG A 412 7.53 -3.57 0.77
CA ARG A 412 8.28 -4.44 -0.17
C ARG A 412 7.55 -4.66 -1.50
N LEU A 413 6.99 -3.59 -2.03
CA LEU A 413 6.17 -3.64 -3.24
C LEU A 413 6.99 -3.32 -4.50
N ASN A 414 8.16 -2.69 -4.34
CA ASN A 414 9.05 -2.23 -5.41
C ASN A 414 8.30 -1.41 -6.47
N MET A 415 7.44 -0.50 -6.04
CA MET A 415 6.69 0.42 -6.90
C MET A 415 7.44 1.76 -6.96
N ILE A 416 7.13 2.61 -7.95
CA ILE A 416 7.58 4.01 -7.90
C ILE A 416 6.80 4.69 -6.75
N PRO A 417 7.43 5.36 -5.77
CA PRO A 417 6.74 5.89 -4.59
C PRO A 417 5.55 6.81 -4.89
N LEU A 418 5.60 7.58 -5.99
CA LEU A 418 4.49 8.41 -6.47
C LEU A 418 3.23 7.61 -6.85
N GLN A 419 3.34 6.30 -7.05
CA GLN A 419 2.17 5.44 -7.31
C GLN A 419 1.31 5.19 -6.08
N PHE A 420 1.81 5.44 -4.86
CA PHE A 420 1.02 5.33 -3.65
C PHE A 420 0.17 6.59 -3.46
N TYR A 421 -1.12 6.40 -3.20
CA TYR A 421 -2.13 7.44 -3.19
C TYR A 421 -2.71 7.56 -1.78
N THR A 422 -2.41 8.67 -1.08
CA THR A 422 -2.69 8.83 0.35
C THR A 422 -4.03 9.52 0.64
N MET A 423 -4.53 9.35 1.87
CA MET A 423 -5.76 9.99 2.35
C MET A 423 -5.58 11.48 2.67
N PHE A 424 -4.39 11.86 3.14
CA PHE A 424 -4.00 13.23 3.42
C PHE A 424 -2.60 13.50 2.85
N PRO A 425 -2.22 14.76 2.61
CA PRO A 425 -0.92 15.13 2.03
C PRO A 425 0.23 15.07 3.05
N HIS A 426 0.36 13.97 3.80
CA HIS A 426 1.34 13.82 4.89
C HIS A 426 2.67 13.17 4.46
N THR A 427 2.72 12.53 3.29
CA THR A 427 3.90 11.81 2.79
C THR A 427 4.22 12.30 1.37
N PRO A 428 5.14 13.28 1.21
CA PRO A 428 5.43 13.88 -0.10
C PRO A 428 6.15 12.92 -1.08
N ASP A 429 6.69 11.80 -0.60
CA ASP A 429 7.17 10.71 -1.48
C ASP A 429 6.02 10.03 -2.25
N ASN A 430 4.78 10.24 -1.81
CA ASN A 430 3.57 9.64 -2.36
C ASN A 430 2.68 10.73 -2.99
N THR A 431 1.68 10.32 -3.76
CA THR A 431 0.68 11.22 -4.33
C THR A 431 -0.48 11.42 -3.37
N PHE A 432 -0.89 12.66 -3.14
CA PHE A 432 -2.12 12.93 -2.38
C PHE A 432 -3.36 12.70 -3.26
N LEU A 433 -4.20 11.73 -2.88
CA LEU A 433 -5.50 11.51 -3.53
C LEU A 433 -6.63 12.23 -2.81
N GLY A 434 -6.70 12.09 -1.48
CA GLY A 434 -7.77 12.68 -0.68
C GLY A 434 -9.12 11.99 -0.87
N PHE A 435 -10.17 12.75 -0.57
CA PHE A 435 -11.57 12.36 -0.64
C PHE A 435 -12.42 13.65 -0.63
N VAL A 436 -13.74 13.52 -0.67
CA VAL A 436 -14.68 14.64 -0.54
C VAL A 436 -15.36 14.62 0.82
N VAL A 437 -15.34 15.77 1.47
CA VAL A 437 -16.14 16.02 2.67
C VAL A 437 -17.55 16.37 2.22
N GLN A 438 -18.52 15.56 2.64
CA GLN A 438 -19.92 15.80 2.31
C GLN A 438 -20.43 17.03 3.08
N ASN A 439 -20.63 18.15 2.39
CA ASN A 439 -21.30 19.34 2.90
C ASN A 439 -22.61 19.58 2.14
N GLN A 440 -23.75 19.51 2.81
CA GLN A 440 -25.06 19.72 2.17
C GLN A 440 -25.47 21.21 2.15
N LEU A 441 -24.53 22.12 1.92
CA LEU A 441 -24.84 23.53 1.78
C LEU A 441 -25.31 23.81 0.34
N MET A 442 -26.46 23.23 -0.02
CA MET A 442 -27.18 23.66 -1.23
C MET A 442 -27.91 24.97 -0.94
N SER A 443 -27.91 25.90 -1.91
CA SER A 443 -28.53 27.23 -1.81
C SER A 443 -30.01 27.19 -1.41
N GLU A 444 -30.78 26.21 -1.90
CA GLU A 444 -32.21 26.03 -1.57
C GLU A 444 -32.44 25.48 -0.14
N GLN A 445 -31.42 24.82 0.42
CA GLN A 445 -31.45 24.22 1.75
C GLN A 445 -30.93 25.19 2.83
N SER A 446 -30.17 26.22 2.42
CA SER A 446 -29.70 27.32 3.27
C SER A 446 -30.84 27.98 4.06
N GLU A 447 -31.99 28.22 3.45
CA GLU A 447 -33.15 28.85 4.12
C GLU A 447 -33.79 27.93 5.17
N LEU A 448 -33.91 26.62 4.90
CA LEU A 448 -34.39 25.65 5.90
C LEU A 448 -33.39 25.52 7.06
N PHE A 449 -32.09 25.67 6.78
CA PHE A 449 -30.99 25.51 7.74
C PHE A 449 -30.68 26.76 8.57
N LYS A 450 -31.13 27.95 8.17
CA LYS A 450 -31.16 29.15 9.04
C LYS A 450 -32.00 28.93 10.31
N SER A 451 -32.92 27.95 10.31
CA SER A 451 -33.70 27.57 11.49
C SER A 451 -32.91 26.76 12.54
N ASN A 452 -31.80 26.10 12.15
CA ASN A 452 -30.94 25.33 13.06
C ASN A 452 -29.97 26.25 13.80
N LYS A 453 -30.48 26.94 14.82
CA LYS A 453 -29.66 27.75 15.72
C LYS A 453 -28.58 26.88 16.37
N ARG A 454 -27.30 27.28 16.26
CA ARG A 454 -26.20 26.65 17.01
C ARG A 454 -26.53 26.65 18.50
N GLN A 455 -26.40 25.48 19.12
CA GLN A 455 -26.62 25.27 20.54
C GLN A 455 -25.30 25.31 21.29
N ASN A 456 -25.35 25.55 22.60
CA ASN A 456 -24.18 25.41 23.48
C ASN A 456 -23.89 23.93 23.76
N GLN A 457 -23.56 23.19 22.71
CA GLN A 457 -23.22 21.77 22.77
C GLN A 457 -21.87 21.46 22.10
N ALA A 458 -21.21 20.43 22.62
CA ALA A 458 -20.02 19.80 22.07
C ALA A 458 -20.34 18.38 21.61
N LEU A 459 -19.89 18.00 20.42
CA LEU A 459 -20.03 16.64 19.91
C LEU A 459 -18.69 15.91 19.96
N VAL A 460 -18.66 14.74 20.59
CA VAL A 460 -17.42 13.99 20.78
C VAL A 460 -17.13 13.04 19.61
N TYR A 461 -15.91 13.10 19.10
CA TYR A 461 -15.39 12.23 18.07
C TYR A 461 -14.96 10.87 18.64
N GLY A 462 -15.90 9.93 18.72
CA GLY A 462 -15.58 8.55 19.04
C GLY A 462 -16.80 7.64 19.07
N LYS A 463 -17.00 6.83 18.04
CA LYS A 463 -18.21 5.98 17.90
C LYS A 463 -18.19 4.70 18.75
N ARG A 464 -17.07 4.43 19.43
CA ARG A 464 -16.82 3.22 20.21
C ARG A 464 -16.50 3.57 21.66
N ALA A 465 -17.11 2.85 22.60
CA ALA A 465 -16.92 3.04 24.04
C ALA A 465 -15.43 2.99 24.44
N GLU A 466 -14.63 2.16 23.77
CA GLU A 466 -13.20 2.02 24.06
C GLU A 466 -12.42 3.33 23.90
N PHE A 467 -12.85 4.23 23.00
CA PHE A 467 -12.15 5.50 22.74
C PHE A 467 -12.35 6.52 23.87
N TRP A 468 -13.40 6.34 24.69
CA TRP A 468 -13.75 7.23 25.80
C TRP A 468 -13.04 6.85 27.10
N LYS A 469 -12.41 5.66 27.15
CA LYS A 469 -11.77 5.14 28.36
C LYS A 469 -10.65 6.09 28.81
N GLY A 470 -10.72 6.52 30.07
CA GLY A 470 -9.71 7.40 30.68
C GLY A 470 -9.77 8.85 30.22
N LYS A 471 -10.87 9.29 29.59
CA LYS A 471 -11.03 10.66 29.07
C LYS A 471 -11.95 11.54 29.93
N THR A 472 -12.45 11.04 31.06
CA THR A 472 -13.43 11.73 31.90
C THR A 472 -12.94 13.10 32.37
N ALA A 473 -11.71 13.22 32.90
CA ALA A 473 -11.19 14.50 33.39
C ALA A 473 -11.16 15.60 32.30
N TYR A 474 -10.80 15.22 31.07
CA TYR A 474 -10.82 16.12 29.92
C TYR A 474 -12.25 16.54 29.54
N LEU A 475 -13.19 15.58 29.51
CA LEU A 475 -14.59 15.84 29.22
C LEU A 475 -15.27 16.66 30.32
N ASP A 476 -14.92 16.46 31.58
CA ASP A 476 -15.46 17.22 32.72
C ASP A 476 -15.12 18.71 32.59
N VAL A 477 -13.91 19.05 32.12
CA VAL A 477 -13.52 20.44 31.81
C VAL A 477 -14.43 21.04 30.76
N ILE A 478 -14.69 20.32 29.66
CA ILE A 478 -15.57 20.77 28.58
C ILE A 478 -17.01 20.91 29.08
N HIS A 479 -17.46 19.98 29.93
CA HIS A 479 -18.83 19.92 30.44
C HIS A 479 -19.21 21.15 31.28
N LYS A 480 -18.24 21.82 31.90
CA LYS A 480 -18.46 23.10 32.61
C LYS A 480 -19.04 24.19 31.70
N TYR A 481 -18.77 24.13 30.39
CA TYR A 481 -19.12 25.17 29.42
C TYR A 481 -20.16 24.72 28.39
N LEU A 482 -20.22 23.43 28.08
CA LEU A 482 -21.01 22.87 26.99
C LEU A 482 -21.70 21.57 27.38
N GLU A 483 -22.90 21.34 26.84
CA GLU A 483 -23.52 20.01 26.89
C GLU A 483 -22.71 19.02 26.04
N ILE A 484 -22.45 17.82 26.55
CA ILE A 484 -21.64 16.83 25.84
C ILE A 484 -22.53 15.80 25.15
N HIS A 485 -22.37 15.68 23.84
CA HIS A 485 -23.08 14.74 23.00
C HIS A 485 -22.14 13.66 22.45
N GLY A 486 -22.68 12.47 22.23
CA GLY A 486 -21.93 11.35 21.65
C GLY A 486 -22.78 10.54 20.67
N THR A 487 -22.10 9.78 19.80
CA THR A 487 -22.74 8.88 18.84
C THR A 487 -22.19 7.45 18.99
N VAL A 488 -22.41 6.85 20.15
CA VAL A 488 -21.76 5.60 20.57
C VAL A 488 -22.75 4.44 20.58
N ASN A 489 -22.32 3.28 20.08
CA ASN A 489 -23.09 2.03 20.08
C ASN A 489 -23.57 1.60 21.49
N LYS A 490 -22.65 1.53 22.48
CA LYS A 490 -22.95 1.02 23.84
C LYS A 490 -22.88 2.13 24.88
N ARG A 491 -23.99 2.41 25.57
CA ARG A 491 -24.12 3.48 26.58
C ARG A 491 -23.36 3.25 27.89
N LYS A 492 -23.17 1.99 28.32
CA LYS A 492 -22.70 1.64 29.68
C LYS A 492 -21.30 2.15 30.07
N ALA A 493 -20.54 2.71 29.14
CA ALA A 493 -19.16 3.17 29.36
C ALA A 493 -19.00 4.69 29.27
N LEU A 494 -20.10 5.43 29.18
CA LEU A 494 -20.08 6.89 29.03
C LEU A 494 -20.37 7.58 30.37
N PRO A 495 -19.78 8.76 30.64
CA PRO A 495 -20.21 9.60 31.76
C PRO A 495 -21.71 9.90 31.71
N ASN A 496 -22.36 9.99 32.87
CA ASN A 496 -23.82 10.10 32.97
C ASN A 496 -24.39 11.37 32.32
N TYR A 497 -23.60 12.44 32.24
CA TYR A 497 -23.99 13.71 31.61
C TYR A 497 -23.97 13.66 30.07
N VAL A 498 -23.45 12.59 29.45
CA VAL A 498 -23.34 12.50 28.00
C VAL A 498 -24.69 12.16 27.36
N LYS A 499 -25.21 13.08 26.53
CA LYS A 499 -26.39 12.86 25.68
C LYS A 499 -26.01 12.00 24.48
N ASN A 500 -26.16 10.69 24.59
CA ASN A 500 -25.80 9.74 23.53
C ASN A 500 -26.96 9.49 22.54
N HIS A 501 -26.72 9.84 21.28
CA HIS A 501 -27.63 9.69 20.15
C HIS A 501 -27.56 8.32 19.47
N GLY A 502 -26.67 7.43 19.91
CA GLY A 502 -26.45 6.14 19.23
C GLY A 502 -25.68 6.32 17.92
N ILE A 503 -25.70 5.31 17.04
CA ILE A 503 -25.06 5.42 15.73
C ILE A 503 -25.96 6.24 14.79
N VAL A 504 -25.63 7.52 14.64
CA VAL A 504 -26.29 8.46 13.74
C VAL A 504 -25.74 8.29 12.31
N LYS A 505 -26.60 8.38 11.29
CA LYS A 505 -26.27 8.12 9.88
C LYS A 505 -26.70 9.30 8.99
N GLY A 506 -26.00 9.48 7.87
CA GLY A 506 -26.42 10.40 6.80
C GLY A 506 -26.60 11.85 7.25
N THR A 507 -27.74 12.44 6.89
CA THR A 507 -28.11 13.84 7.12
C THR A 507 -28.22 14.21 8.60
N ASP A 508 -28.54 13.26 9.46
CA ASP A 508 -28.71 13.50 10.89
C ASP A 508 -27.36 13.82 11.57
N VAL A 509 -26.26 13.22 11.09
CA VAL A 509 -24.90 13.56 11.56
C VAL A 509 -24.59 15.01 11.21
N GLN A 510 -24.93 15.43 9.99
CA GLN A 510 -24.71 16.79 9.51
C GLN A 510 -25.53 17.79 10.32
N ALA A 511 -26.80 17.49 10.63
CA ALA A 511 -27.63 18.32 11.50
C ALA A 511 -27.03 18.46 12.92
N LEU A 512 -26.57 17.35 13.51
CA LEU A 512 -25.94 17.35 14.82
C LEU A 512 -24.62 18.15 14.84
N LEU A 513 -23.82 18.05 13.78
CA LEU A 513 -22.61 18.88 13.61
C LEU A 513 -22.98 20.36 13.53
N ARG A 514 -23.94 20.76 12.70
CA ARG A 514 -24.35 22.17 12.58
C ARG A 514 -24.89 22.78 13.87
N GLN A 515 -25.58 21.96 14.67
CA GLN A 515 -26.06 22.39 15.98
C GLN A 515 -24.93 22.52 17.02
N SER A 516 -23.79 21.87 16.80
CA SER A 516 -22.66 21.86 17.74
C SER A 516 -21.72 23.04 17.52
N LYS A 517 -21.15 23.58 18.61
CA LYS A 517 -20.08 24.59 18.52
C LYS A 517 -18.70 23.95 18.42
N VAL A 518 -18.51 22.85 19.14
CA VAL A 518 -17.21 22.20 19.30
C VAL A 518 -17.30 20.73 18.92
N PHE A 519 -16.38 20.27 18.10
CA PHE A 519 -16.14 18.86 17.85
C PHE A 519 -14.90 18.42 18.64
N VAL A 520 -15.04 17.39 19.47
CA VAL A 520 -14.07 17.07 20.51
C VAL A 520 -13.32 15.79 20.15
N GLY A 521 -12.03 15.90 19.83
CA GLY A 521 -11.15 14.75 19.63
C GLY A 521 -10.83 14.02 20.94
N LEU A 522 -10.59 12.71 20.84
CA LEU A 522 -10.24 11.83 21.96
C LEU A 522 -8.88 11.14 21.80
N SER A 523 -7.99 11.65 20.95
CA SER A 523 -6.69 11.08 20.51
C SER A 523 -6.76 9.85 19.62
N PHE A 524 -7.96 9.28 19.40
CA PHE A 524 -8.22 8.21 18.45
C PHE A 524 -9.67 8.29 17.95
N PRO A 525 -9.99 8.03 16.67
CA PRO A 525 -9.09 7.59 15.57
C PRO A 525 -8.18 8.70 15.02
N TYR A 526 -7.03 8.32 14.47
CA TYR A 526 -6.10 9.23 13.80
C TYR A 526 -6.55 9.53 12.37
N GLU A 527 -6.34 10.77 11.92
CA GLU A 527 -6.45 11.18 10.49
C GLU A 527 -7.71 10.62 9.79
N GLY A 528 -8.87 10.77 10.44
CA GLY A 528 -10.16 10.41 9.87
C GLY A 528 -10.85 11.60 9.20
N PRO A 529 -11.91 11.37 8.39
CA PRO A 529 -12.62 12.45 7.68
C PRO A 529 -13.48 13.33 8.60
N ALA A 530 -13.93 12.82 9.75
CA ALA A 530 -14.94 13.46 10.60
C ALA A 530 -14.56 14.86 11.12
N PRO A 531 -13.29 15.17 11.49
CA PRO A 531 -12.91 16.53 11.83
C PRO A 531 -13.15 17.52 10.70
N LEU A 532 -12.86 17.17 9.44
CA LEU A 532 -13.13 18.06 8.30
C LEU A 532 -14.63 18.21 8.03
N GLU A 533 -15.43 17.15 8.21
CA GLU A 533 -16.90 17.26 8.19
C GLU A 533 -17.39 18.24 9.26
N ALA A 534 -16.78 18.26 10.44
CA ALA A 534 -17.13 19.19 11.50
C ALA A 534 -16.78 20.64 11.13
N LEU A 535 -15.59 20.89 10.59
CA LEU A 535 -15.19 22.22 10.11
C LEU A 535 -16.11 22.72 8.99
N ALA A 536 -16.50 21.85 8.07
CA ALA A 536 -17.41 22.17 6.97
C ALA A 536 -18.85 22.50 7.43
N ASN A 537 -19.19 22.17 8.68
CA ASN A 537 -20.43 22.58 9.35
C ASN A 537 -20.17 23.68 10.41
N GLY A 538 -18.96 24.25 10.43
CA GLY A 538 -18.48 25.36 11.24
C GLY A 538 -18.29 25.04 12.73
N CYS A 539 -18.15 23.77 13.11
CA CYS A 539 -17.61 23.44 14.42
C CYS A 539 -16.13 23.86 14.50
N ALA A 540 -15.69 24.33 15.65
CA ALA A 540 -14.27 24.28 15.99
C ALA A 540 -13.89 22.84 16.36
N PHE A 541 -12.73 22.36 15.94
CA PHE A 541 -12.20 21.05 16.33
C PHE A 541 -11.17 21.21 17.46
N LEU A 542 -11.46 20.64 18.63
CA LEU A 542 -10.47 20.42 19.69
C LEU A 542 -9.64 19.19 19.32
N ASN A 543 -8.43 19.41 18.84
CA ASN A 543 -7.51 18.40 18.34
C ASN A 543 -6.49 18.00 19.43
N PRO A 544 -6.53 16.78 19.96
CA PRO A 544 -5.57 16.35 20.96
C PRO A 544 -4.13 16.31 20.43
N LYS A 545 -3.22 17.01 21.11
CA LYS A 545 -1.78 16.89 20.92
C LYS A 545 -1.29 15.52 21.40
N LEU A 546 -0.32 14.95 20.70
CA LEU A 546 0.30 13.68 21.03
C LEU A 546 1.75 13.93 21.42
N ASN A 547 2.05 13.78 22.71
CA ASN A 547 3.41 13.89 23.23
C ASN A 547 3.73 12.65 24.10
N PRO A 548 4.71 11.81 23.72
CA PRO A 548 5.51 11.90 22.50
C PRO A 548 4.68 11.70 21.22
N PRO A 549 5.18 12.15 20.04
CA PRO A 549 4.56 11.84 18.75
C PRO A 549 4.42 10.33 18.54
N GLN A 550 3.37 9.93 17.84
CA GLN A 550 3.04 8.51 17.64
C GLN A 550 3.51 8.02 16.27
N SER A 551 4.13 6.85 16.22
CA SER A 551 4.62 6.23 14.98
C SER A 551 4.59 4.71 15.06
N SER A 552 5.05 4.04 14.00
CA SER A 552 5.20 2.59 13.96
C SER A 552 6.20 2.05 15.00
N LEU A 553 7.07 2.91 15.54
CA LEU A 553 8.10 2.57 16.51
C LEU A 553 7.58 2.47 17.94
N ASN A 554 6.54 3.24 18.30
CA ASN A 554 6.08 3.36 19.69
C ASN A 554 4.59 3.07 19.90
N THR A 555 3.79 2.94 18.83
CA THR A 555 2.33 2.84 18.93
C THR A 555 1.80 1.61 18.21
N LYS A 556 1.04 0.77 18.93
CA LYS A 556 0.52 -0.53 18.44
C LYS A 556 -0.30 -0.40 17.14
N PHE A 557 -1.08 0.66 16.98
CA PHE A 557 -1.88 0.89 15.78
C PHE A 557 -1.03 1.08 14.52
N PHE A 558 0.13 1.74 14.63
CA PHE A 558 1.03 1.99 13.51
C PHE A 558 2.03 0.85 13.29
N LYS A 559 2.12 -0.12 14.20
CA LYS A 559 3.05 -1.25 14.09
C LYS A 559 2.88 -1.97 12.75
N GLY A 560 3.98 -2.12 12.01
CA GLY A 560 4.01 -2.79 10.71
C GLY A 560 3.57 -1.94 9.52
N LYS A 561 3.09 -0.70 9.71
CA LYS A 561 2.86 0.21 8.58
C LYS A 561 4.20 0.53 7.89
N PRO A 562 4.21 0.73 6.56
CA PRO A 562 5.45 0.84 5.78
C PRO A 562 6.02 2.26 5.80
N ASN A 563 6.10 2.85 7.00
CA ASN A 563 6.67 4.16 7.26
C ASN A 563 7.02 4.29 8.75
N ILE A 564 7.86 5.26 9.08
CA ILE A 564 8.15 5.71 10.46
C ILE A 564 7.64 7.14 10.70
N ARG A 565 6.67 7.60 9.89
CA ARG A 565 6.11 8.93 10.02
C ARG A 565 5.56 9.14 11.43
N GLU A 566 5.94 10.24 12.03
CA GLU A 566 5.43 10.67 13.34
C GLU A 566 4.15 11.48 13.18
N ILE A 567 3.19 11.19 14.06
CA ILE A 567 1.89 11.85 14.18
C ILE A 567 1.90 12.64 15.48
N ILE A 568 1.89 13.97 15.37
CA ILE A 568 2.07 14.92 16.48
C ILE A 568 0.76 15.36 17.16
N SER A 569 -0.39 15.10 16.51
CA SER A 569 -1.72 15.36 17.03
C SER A 569 -2.71 14.33 16.46
N GLN A 570 -3.94 14.26 16.98
CA GLN A 570 -4.94 13.31 16.45
C GLN A 570 -5.16 13.49 14.94
N HIS A 571 -5.05 14.72 14.44
CA HIS A 571 -5.21 15.03 13.02
C HIS A 571 -4.21 16.10 12.54
N PRO A 572 -2.97 15.72 12.16
CA PRO A 572 -1.92 16.69 11.79
C PRO A 572 -2.28 17.59 10.61
N TYR A 573 -3.07 17.12 9.66
CA TYR A 573 -3.56 17.98 8.58
C TYR A 573 -4.51 19.09 9.11
N ALA A 574 -5.32 18.79 10.13
CA ALA A 574 -6.23 19.77 10.71
C ALA A 574 -5.46 20.75 11.60
N GLU A 575 -4.43 20.28 12.31
CA GLU A 575 -3.48 21.15 12.99
C GLU A 575 -2.86 22.19 12.05
N ALA A 576 -2.56 21.83 10.80
CA ALA A 576 -2.06 22.76 9.79
C ALA A 576 -3.11 23.76 9.27
N ILE A 577 -4.42 23.47 9.39
CA ILE A 577 -5.48 24.45 9.16
C ILE A 577 -5.44 25.52 10.26
N GLY A 578 -5.23 25.09 11.51
CA GLY A 578 -5.02 25.98 12.65
C GLY A 578 -6.26 26.77 13.09
N GLU A 579 -6.03 27.72 13.98
CA GLU A 579 -7.04 28.62 14.52
C GLU A 579 -7.61 29.55 13.43
N PRO A 580 -8.90 29.94 13.50
CA PRO A 580 -9.86 29.68 14.59
C PRO A 580 -10.54 28.30 14.52
N TYR A 581 -10.34 27.54 13.43
CA TYR A 581 -11.06 26.31 13.14
C TYR A 581 -10.60 25.12 13.97
N VAL A 582 -9.30 25.03 14.24
CA VAL A 582 -8.68 23.88 14.91
C VAL A 582 -7.81 24.36 16.06
N TRP A 583 -8.11 23.87 17.26
CA TRP A 583 -7.39 24.16 18.49
C TRP A 583 -6.66 22.91 18.93
N THR A 584 -5.35 22.88 18.75
CA THR A 584 -4.53 21.73 19.14
C THR A 584 -4.09 21.86 20.59
N VAL A 585 -4.60 20.98 21.46
CA VAL A 585 -4.44 21.10 22.92
C VAL A 585 -3.91 19.83 23.56
N ASP A 586 -3.14 19.94 24.64
CA ASP A 586 -2.88 18.82 25.55
C ASP A 586 -4.14 18.53 26.39
N MET A 587 -4.75 17.35 26.20
CA MET A 587 -5.94 16.93 26.95
C MET A 587 -5.73 16.85 28.46
N ASN A 588 -4.49 16.70 28.93
CA ASN A 588 -4.18 16.62 30.36
C ASN A 588 -3.96 18.00 30.99
N ASN A 589 -3.85 19.05 30.18
CA ASN A 589 -3.66 20.42 30.63
C ASN A 589 -5.00 21.17 30.65
N SER A 590 -5.71 21.11 31.78
CA SER A 590 -7.03 21.72 31.92
C SER A 590 -7.04 23.22 31.60
N ILE A 591 -5.98 23.96 31.95
CA ILE A 591 -5.88 25.40 31.70
C ILE A 591 -5.85 25.68 30.19
N GLU A 592 -5.13 24.87 29.42
CA GLU A 592 -5.03 25.00 27.96
C GLU A 592 -6.37 24.68 27.29
N VAL A 593 -7.06 23.63 27.75
CA VAL A 593 -8.39 23.26 27.28
C VAL A 593 -9.42 24.36 27.60
N GLU A 594 -9.43 24.88 28.83
CA GLU A 594 -10.33 25.97 29.22
C GLU A 594 -10.05 27.25 28.43
N ARG A 595 -8.78 27.57 28.16
CA ARG A 595 -8.41 28.72 27.31
C ARG A 595 -8.94 28.56 25.89
N ALA A 596 -8.75 27.39 25.28
CA ALA A 596 -9.25 27.11 23.93
C ALA A 596 -10.78 27.19 23.87
N LEU A 597 -11.49 26.63 24.86
CA LEU A 597 -12.95 26.71 24.94
C LEU A 597 -13.43 28.16 25.07
N ASN A 598 -12.83 28.96 25.95
CA ASN A 598 -13.20 30.36 26.10
C ASN A 598 -13.00 31.16 24.81
N ALA A 599 -11.89 30.92 24.09
CA ALA A 599 -11.65 31.55 22.80
C ALA A 599 -12.69 31.12 21.75
N ILE A 600 -12.98 29.81 21.65
CA ILE A 600 -14.00 29.28 20.72
C ILE A 600 -15.39 29.87 21.01
N LEU A 601 -15.78 29.95 22.28
CA LEU A 601 -17.13 30.42 22.67
C LEU A 601 -17.32 31.93 22.47
N ASN A 602 -16.23 32.69 22.46
CA ASN A 602 -16.24 34.14 22.27
C ASN A 602 -16.14 34.59 20.80
N GLN A 603 -16.00 33.65 19.85
CA GLN A 603 -15.93 33.96 18.43
C GLN A 603 -17.01 33.24 17.63
N THR A 604 -17.41 33.83 16.51
CA THR A 604 -18.25 33.15 15.52
C THR A 604 -17.35 32.51 14.47
N ILE A 605 -17.44 31.20 14.32
CA ILE A 605 -16.64 30.43 13.36
C ILE A 605 -17.51 30.10 12.16
N GLU A 606 -17.13 30.65 11.00
CA GLU A 606 -17.77 30.33 9.74
C GLU A 606 -17.42 28.90 9.29
N PRO A 607 -18.32 28.18 8.60
CA PRO A 607 -17.98 26.91 7.99
C PRO A 607 -16.77 27.03 7.05
N TYR A 608 -15.80 26.13 7.20
CA TYR A 608 -14.59 26.10 6.39
C TYR A 608 -14.30 24.69 5.89
N LEU A 609 -14.02 24.58 4.60
CA LEU A 609 -13.60 23.35 3.96
C LEU A 609 -12.47 23.69 2.97
N PRO A 610 -11.25 23.14 3.17
CA PRO A 610 -10.19 23.31 2.18
C PRO A 610 -10.65 22.81 0.81
N TYR A 611 -10.37 23.59 -0.23
CA TYR A 611 -10.83 23.35 -1.59
C TYR A 611 -10.50 21.93 -2.09
N GLU A 612 -9.33 21.37 -1.75
CA GLU A 612 -8.90 20.02 -2.10
C GLU A 612 -9.79 18.88 -1.57
N PHE A 613 -10.64 19.15 -0.58
CA PHE A 613 -11.63 18.21 -0.04
C PHE A 613 -13.07 18.51 -0.51
N SER A 614 -13.25 19.42 -1.48
CA SER A 614 -14.51 19.62 -2.21
C SER A 614 -14.61 18.70 -3.44
N CYS A 615 -15.83 18.52 -3.98
CA CYS A 615 -16.03 17.80 -5.25
C CYS A 615 -15.20 18.42 -6.39
N GLU A 616 -15.24 19.75 -6.54
CA GLU A 616 -14.51 20.45 -7.62
C GLU A 616 -12.99 20.33 -7.45
N GLY A 617 -12.48 20.46 -6.22
CA GLY A 617 -11.07 20.31 -5.93
C GLY A 617 -10.55 18.89 -6.16
N MET A 618 -11.33 17.86 -5.81
CA MET A 618 -10.98 16.47 -6.13
C MET A 618 -11.03 16.21 -7.64
N LEU A 619 -12.04 16.72 -8.36
CA LEU A 619 -12.11 16.63 -9.81
C LEU A 619 -10.89 17.28 -10.48
N GLN A 620 -10.50 18.48 -10.06
CA GLN A 620 -9.32 19.17 -10.57
C GLN A 620 -8.05 18.35 -10.35
N ARG A 621 -7.84 17.89 -9.12
CA ARG A 621 -6.65 17.11 -8.74
C ARG A 621 -6.53 15.83 -9.55
N VAL A 622 -7.59 15.03 -9.58
CA VAL A 622 -7.58 13.74 -10.27
C VAL A 622 -7.51 13.92 -11.78
N ASN A 623 -8.17 14.94 -12.34
CA ASN A 623 -8.05 15.28 -13.76
C ASN A 623 -6.59 15.54 -14.14
N VAL A 624 -5.90 16.41 -13.40
CA VAL A 624 -4.48 16.71 -13.68
C VAL A 624 -3.61 15.46 -13.51
N LEU A 625 -3.83 14.66 -12.47
CA LEU A 625 -3.07 13.41 -12.27
C LEU A 625 -3.27 12.43 -13.43
N ILE A 626 -4.49 12.27 -13.95
CA ILE A 626 -4.78 11.37 -15.08
C ILE A 626 -4.14 11.86 -16.39
N GLU A 627 -4.14 13.17 -16.62
CA GLU A 627 -3.64 13.76 -17.85
C GLU A 627 -2.11 13.95 -17.85
N LYS A 628 -1.50 14.17 -16.68
CA LYS A 628 -0.10 14.60 -16.58
C LYS A 628 0.84 13.64 -15.85
N GLN A 629 0.35 12.85 -14.88
CA GLN A 629 1.21 11.93 -14.14
C GLN A 629 1.45 10.64 -14.93
N ASP A 630 2.34 10.71 -15.93
CA ASP A 630 2.83 9.55 -16.67
C ASP A 630 4.08 8.95 -15.98
N LEU A 631 3.99 7.67 -15.65
CA LEU A 631 5.06 6.90 -15.02
C LEU A 631 5.52 5.74 -15.92
N CYS A 632 5.02 5.69 -17.16
CA CYS A 632 5.32 4.67 -18.15
C CYS A 632 6.32 5.16 -19.21
N SER A 633 6.25 6.45 -19.57
CA SER A 633 7.19 7.05 -20.52
C SER A 633 8.24 7.92 -19.82
N SER A 634 9.39 8.09 -20.49
CA SER A 634 10.46 9.00 -20.07
C SER A 634 10.38 10.37 -20.77
N ALA A 635 9.38 10.60 -21.62
CA ALA A 635 9.39 11.68 -22.61
C ALA A 635 9.00 13.06 -22.05
N VAL A 636 8.15 13.13 -21.02
CA VAL A 636 7.69 14.40 -20.44
C VAL A 636 7.72 14.32 -18.92
N SER A 637 8.57 15.16 -18.31
CA SER A 637 8.63 15.30 -16.86
C SER A 637 7.47 16.16 -16.36
N TRP A 638 6.63 15.60 -15.48
CA TRP A 638 5.64 16.34 -14.71
C TRP A 638 5.87 16.07 -13.20
N PRO A 639 5.80 17.08 -12.32
CA PRO A 639 5.57 18.51 -12.57
C PRO A 639 6.60 19.18 -13.50
N PRO A 640 6.31 20.36 -14.08
CA PRO A 640 7.24 21.00 -15.01
C PRO A 640 8.48 21.50 -14.26
N LEU A 641 9.68 21.32 -14.84
CA LEU A 641 10.95 21.62 -14.17
C LEU A 641 11.08 23.07 -13.69
N ARG A 642 10.36 24.02 -14.31
CA ARG A 642 10.30 25.42 -13.84
C ARG A 642 9.75 25.59 -12.41
N ALA A 643 9.00 24.62 -11.91
CA ALA A 643 8.49 24.62 -10.54
C ALA A 643 9.56 24.18 -9.52
N LEU A 644 10.71 23.66 -9.96
CA LEU A 644 11.79 23.23 -9.09
C LEU A 644 12.41 24.42 -8.36
N GLN A 645 12.37 24.34 -7.03
CA GLN A 645 13.07 25.24 -6.12
C GLN A 645 13.99 24.40 -5.25
N VAL A 646 15.29 24.66 -5.32
CA VAL A 646 16.30 23.87 -4.60
C VAL A 646 16.54 24.44 -3.21
N VAL A 647 16.34 23.62 -2.19
CA VAL A 647 16.64 23.96 -0.78
C VAL A 647 17.75 23.07 -0.27
N LYS A 648 18.64 23.60 0.58
CA LYS A 648 19.77 22.86 1.16
C LYS A 648 19.62 22.83 2.67
N ALA A 649 19.62 21.66 3.28
CA ALA A 649 19.45 21.55 4.73
C ALA A 649 20.02 20.25 5.34
N GLN A 650 20.49 20.33 6.58
CA GLN A 650 20.84 19.18 7.43
C GLN A 650 19.61 18.58 8.13
N MET A 651 18.49 18.53 7.42
CA MET A 651 17.23 17.93 7.89
C MET A 651 16.55 17.24 6.71
N SER A 652 15.39 16.62 6.94
CA SER A 652 14.67 15.98 5.84
C SER A 652 14.20 17.00 4.82
N CYS A 653 14.15 16.61 3.55
CA CYS A 653 13.66 17.50 2.49
C CYS A 653 12.19 17.89 2.69
N LYS A 654 11.38 17.00 3.28
CA LYS A 654 10.01 17.33 3.72
C LYS A 654 10.02 18.54 4.65
N THR A 655 10.80 18.51 5.73
CA THR A 655 10.85 19.60 6.71
C THR A 655 11.48 20.86 6.12
N ALA A 656 12.54 20.71 5.33
CA ALA A 656 13.23 21.84 4.71
C ALA A 656 12.31 22.60 3.74
N CYS A 657 11.62 21.90 2.85
CA CYS A 657 10.65 22.52 1.94
C CYS A 657 9.49 23.14 2.71
N GLN A 658 8.94 22.46 3.73
CA GLN A 658 7.84 22.99 4.53
C GLN A 658 8.22 24.30 5.24
N LYS A 659 9.43 24.40 5.82
CA LYS A 659 9.94 25.63 6.44
C LYS A 659 10.11 26.77 5.44
N ALA A 660 10.36 26.45 4.17
CA ALA A 660 10.42 27.41 3.07
C ALA A 660 9.04 27.78 2.50
N GLY A 661 7.94 27.26 3.04
CA GLY A 661 6.59 27.47 2.49
C GLY A 661 6.32 26.68 1.20
N LEU A 662 7.05 25.57 1.01
CA LEU A 662 7.02 24.71 -0.18
C LEU A 662 6.70 23.26 0.21
N ILE A 663 6.57 22.38 -0.78
CA ILE A 663 6.47 20.92 -0.59
C ILE A 663 7.62 20.21 -1.31
N CYS A 664 8.14 19.12 -0.74
CA CYS A 664 9.14 18.29 -1.40
C CYS A 664 8.53 17.59 -2.62
N GLU A 665 9.22 17.63 -3.77
CA GLU A 665 8.78 17.02 -5.03
C GLU A 665 9.76 15.93 -5.47
N PRO A 666 9.47 14.64 -5.20
CA PRO A 666 10.41 13.57 -5.47
C PRO A 666 10.66 13.34 -6.97
N ALA A 667 9.75 13.76 -7.87
CA ALA A 667 9.97 13.68 -9.31
C ALA A 667 11.18 14.51 -9.78
N PHE A 668 11.63 15.48 -8.97
CA PHE A 668 12.77 16.32 -9.31
C PHE A 668 14.13 15.82 -8.81
N PHE A 669 14.18 14.78 -7.97
CA PHE A 669 15.45 14.21 -7.51
C PHE A 669 16.40 13.78 -8.64
N PRO A 670 15.94 13.08 -9.71
CA PRO A 670 16.81 12.73 -10.84
C PRO A 670 17.48 13.95 -11.51
N HIS A 671 16.80 15.10 -11.50
CA HIS A 671 17.31 16.35 -12.05
C HIS A 671 18.36 17.01 -11.15
N LEU A 672 18.48 16.62 -9.88
CA LEU A 672 19.48 17.13 -8.93
C LEU A 672 20.62 16.12 -8.70
N ASN A 673 20.67 15.05 -9.47
CA ASN A 673 21.59 13.93 -9.25
C ASN A 673 22.86 14.01 -10.13
N ASN A 674 23.42 15.22 -10.28
CA ASN A 674 24.59 15.49 -11.13
C ASN A 674 25.39 16.70 -10.59
N ALA A 675 26.73 16.57 -10.53
CA ALA A 675 27.64 17.62 -10.07
C ALA A 675 27.49 18.95 -10.84
N ASN A 676 27.33 18.90 -12.16
CA ASN A 676 27.14 20.10 -12.99
C ASN A 676 25.86 20.86 -12.63
N ILE A 677 24.81 20.14 -12.22
CA ILE A 677 23.54 20.76 -11.83
C ILE A 677 23.63 21.28 -10.39
N LEU A 678 24.33 20.56 -9.51
CA LEU A 678 24.60 21.03 -8.15
C LEU A 678 25.43 22.32 -8.14
N ALA A 679 26.44 22.43 -9.01
CA ALA A 679 27.23 23.65 -9.17
C ALA A 679 26.37 24.87 -9.53
N LYS A 680 25.39 24.71 -10.43
CA LYS A 680 24.41 25.76 -10.77
C LYS A 680 23.53 26.17 -9.59
N ASN A 681 23.37 25.30 -8.60
CA ASN A 681 22.63 25.56 -7.36
C ASN A 681 23.55 25.92 -6.17
N SER A 682 24.75 26.41 -6.48
CA SER A 682 25.76 26.84 -5.51
C SER A 682 26.14 25.73 -4.53
N VAL A 683 26.38 24.53 -5.07
CA VAL A 683 26.99 23.39 -4.37
C VAL A 683 28.16 22.93 -5.22
N ASP A 684 29.36 23.30 -4.79
CA ASP A 684 30.60 22.91 -5.46
C ASP A 684 31.03 21.53 -4.95
N CYS A 685 31.14 20.56 -5.84
CA CYS A 685 31.50 19.18 -5.54
C CYS A 685 32.96 18.95 -5.91
N GLN A 686 33.87 18.96 -4.93
CA GLN A 686 35.31 18.69 -5.17
C GLN A 686 35.55 17.24 -5.56
N THR A 687 34.81 16.34 -4.94
CA THR A 687 34.78 14.91 -5.25
C THR A 687 33.35 14.43 -5.22
N SER A 688 33.04 13.37 -5.94
CA SER A 688 31.70 12.80 -5.93
C SER A 688 31.67 11.32 -6.23
N GLU A 689 30.66 10.63 -5.71
CA GLU A 689 30.40 9.22 -6.02
C GLU A 689 28.91 8.93 -6.20
N PHE A 690 28.61 7.86 -6.93
CA PHE A 690 27.27 7.30 -7.03
C PHE A 690 27.15 6.11 -6.08
N SER A 691 26.14 6.13 -5.21
CA SER A 691 25.94 5.07 -4.22
C SER A 691 24.46 4.83 -3.94
N ALA A 692 24.13 3.56 -3.69
CA ALA A 692 22.82 3.11 -3.19
C ALA A 692 22.89 2.77 -1.69
N SER A 693 23.91 3.26 -0.98
CA SER A 693 24.10 3.00 0.45
C SER A 693 23.26 3.93 1.36
N GLY A 694 22.66 4.99 0.81
CA GLY A 694 21.94 6.02 1.58
C GLY A 694 20.62 6.44 0.93
N LEU A 695 19.64 6.78 1.77
CA LEU A 695 18.33 7.36 1.36
C LEU A 695 18.37 8.90 1.26
N VAL A 696 19.43 9.50 1.81
CA VAL A 696 19.55 10.96 1.95
C VAL A 696 20.14 11.63 0.71
N PHE A 697 20.58 10.85 -0.28
CA PHE A 697 21.18 11.35 -1.50
C PHE A 697 20.13 11.96 -2.45
N PRO A 698 20.45 13.03 -3.20
CA PRO A 698 21.76 13.69 -3.28
C PRO A 698 22.07 14.57 -2.06
N ALA A 699 23.33 14.52 -1.60
CA ALA A 699 23.78 15.26 -0.42
C ALA A 699 25.30 15.54 -0.49
N TYR A 700 25.78 16.46 0.35
CA TYR A 700 27.21 16.77 0.47
C TYR A 700 27.61 17.00 1.93
N ASN A 701 28.90 16.80 2.24
CA ASN A 701 29.46 17.05 3.58
C ASN A 701 30.26 18.37 3.64
N SER A 702 30.88 18.65 4.79
CA SER A 702 31.73 19.82 5.01
C SER A 702 32.99 19.85 4.14
N THR A 703 33.46 18.70 3.64
CA THR A 703 34.63 18.62 2.74
C THR A 703 34.25 18.75 1.26
N GLN A 704 33.01 19.18 0.95
CA GLN A 704 32.50 19.30 -0.42
C GLN A 704 32.57 17.98 -1.22
N HIS A 705 32.49 16.84 -0.53
CA HIS A 705 32.27 15.55 -1.17
C HIS A 705 30.76 15.36 -1.39
N CYS A 706 30.36 15.04 -2.61
CA CYS A 706 28.96 14.88 -3.00
C CYS A 706 28.60 13.42 -3.26
N TRP A 707 27.52 12.96 -2.63
CA TRP A 707 26.92 11.66 -2.92
C TRP A 707 25.72 11.80 -3.84
N PHE A 708 25.73 11.03 -4.92
CA PHE A 708 24.62 10.88 -5.85
C PHE A 708 23.97 9.52 -5.66
N GLN A 709 22.66 9.45 -5.88
CA GLN A 709 21.89 8.22 -5.75
C GLN A 709 22.09 7.35 -6.99
N SER A 710 22.52 6.10 -6.83
CA SER A 710 22.60 5.14 -7.95
C SER A 710 21.33 4.31 -8.14
N ASP A 711 20.45 4.24 -7.14
CA ASP A 711 19.15 3.57 -7.22
C ASP A 711 17.98 4.57 -7.15
N PRO A 712 17.29 4.84 -8.26
CA PRO A 712 16.19 5.81 -8.30
C PRO A 712 15.03 5.50 -7.35
N LEU A 713 14.85 4.25 -6.90
CA LEU A 713 13.79 3.90 -5.95
C LEU A 713 14.12 4.29 -4.50
N LEU A 714 15.35 4.73 -4.23
CA LEU A 714 15.81 5.16 -2.90
C LEU A 714 15.80 6.68 -2.71
N PHE A 715 15.42 7.46 -3.73
CA PHE A 715 15.16 8.88 -3.55
C PHE A 715 14.05 9.07 -2.50
N SER A 716 14.30 9.96 -1.52
CA SER A 716 13.40 10.12 -0.38
C SER A 716 13.32 11.55 0.13
N CYS A 717 12.11 12.06 0.34
CA CYS A 717 11.86 13.34 0.98
C CYS A 717 12.03 13.30 2.51
N VAL A 718 11.85 12.14 3.15
CA VAL A 718 11.58 12.05 4.60
C VAL A 718 12.76 11.71 5.50
N ARG A 719 13.90 11.28 4.95
CA ARG A 719 15.10 10.93 5.74
C ARG A 719 16.08 12.10 5.89
N SER A 720 16.88 12.05 6.93
CA SER A 720 17.94 13.02 7.23
C SER A 720 19.16 12.32 7.83
N ASP A 721 20.31 12.97 7.71
CA ASP A 721 21.56 12.59 8.35
C ASP A 721 22.22 13.89 8.81
N GLU A 722 22.57 14.00 10.10
CA GLU A 722 23.12 15.22 10.69
C GLU A 722 24.51 15.57 10.12
N SER A 723 25.24 14.56 9.63
CA SER A 723 26.57 14.73 9.03
C SER A 723 26.53 15.26 7.59
N LEU A 724 25.36 15.24 6.95
CA LEU A 724 25.19 15.57 5.53
C LEU A 724 24.20 16.72 5.33
N THR A 725 24.53 17.62 4.41
CA THR A 725 23.58 18.61 3.90
C THR A 725 22.89 18.03 2.66
N ARG A 726 21.58 17.83 2.76
CA ARG A 726 20.77 17.32 1.66
C ARG A 726 20.49 18.41 0.64
N VAL A 727 20.47 18.04 -0.64
CA VAL A 727 19.98 18.89 -1.73
C VAL A 727 18.54 18.49 -2.02
N CYS A 728 17.61 19.34 -1.65
CA CYS A 728 16.19 19.04 -1.61
C CYS A 728 15.43 19.67 -2.77
N PRO A 729 14.75 18.86 -3.60
CA PRO A 729 13.83 19.37 -4.60
C PRO A 729 12.52 19.77 -3.93
N CYS A 730 12.22 21.06 -3.96
CA CYS A 730 10.94 21.59 -3.54
C CYS A 730 10.15 22.12 -4.74
N ARG A 731 8.85 22.30 -4.55
CA ARG A 731 7.98 23.04 -5.46
C ARG A 731 6.98 23.88 -4.69
N ASP A 732 6.43 24.87 -5.37
CA ASP A 732 5.27 25.60 -4.89
C ASP A 732 3.99 24.74 -4.98
N PHE A 733 2.92 25.27 -4.41
CA PHE A 733 1.60 24.67 -4.48
C PHE A 733 0.50 25.72 -4.52
N ILE A 734 -0.66 25.33 -5.04
CA ILE A 734 -1.88 26.14 -5.00
C ILE A 734 -2.47 26.04 -3.59
N LYS A 735 -2.81 27.17 -2.98
CA LYS A 735 -3.44 27.20 -1.66
C LYS A 735 -4.70 26.32 -1.66
N ASP A 736 -4.82 25.46 -0.64
CA ASP A 736 -5.88 24.46 -0.52
C ASP A 736 -5.97 23.47 -1.70
N GLN A 737 -4.88 23.28 -2.46
CA GLN A 737 -4.69 22.23 -3.47
C GLN A 737 -3.22 21.81 -3.53
N ILE A 738 -2.72 21.21 -2.45
CA ILE A 738 -1.28 21.00 -2.24
C ILE A 738 -0.65 20.02 -3.25
N ALA A 739 -1.48 19.14 -3.84
CA ALA A 739 -1.06 18.20 -4.87
C ALA A 739 -0.55 18.88 -6.14
N LEU A 740 -0.93 20.14 -6.40
CA LEU A 740 -0.67 20.82 -7.66
C LEU A 740 0.17 22.09 -7.43
N CYS A 741 1.24 22.24 -8.21
CA CYS A 741 1.97 23.50 -8.36
C CYS A 741 1.13 24.53 -9.13
N LYS A 742 1.47 25.83 -9.05
CA LYS A 742 0.73 26.86 -9.80
C LYS A 742 0.80 26.63 -11.31
N ASP A 743 1.91 26.08 -11.78
CA ASP A 743 2.19 25.77 -13.18
C ASP A 743 1.70 24.37 -13.63
N CYS A 744 0.98 23.65 -12.77
CA CYS A 744 0.56 22.27 -13.00
C CYS A 744 -0.82 22.13 -13.66
N ILE A 745 -1.60 23.21 -13.74
CA ILE A 745 -2.99 23.23 -14.26
C ILE A 745 -3.04 23.80 -15.67
#